data_AF-A0A6L5P573-F1
#
_entry.id   AF-A0A6L5P573-F1
#
_cell.length_a   1.000
_cell.length_b   1.000
_cell.length_c   1.000
_cell.angle_alpha   90.00
_cell.angle_beta   90.00
_cell.angle_gamma   90.00
#
_symmetry.space_group_name_H-M   'P 1'
#
loop_
_entity.id
_entity.type
_entity.pdbx_description
1 polymer ?
#
loop_
_entity_poly.entity_id
_entity_poly.type
_entity_poly.pdbx_seq_one_letter_code
_entity_poly.pdbx_strand_id
1 'polypeptide(L)'
;MQTQVVTLDVLKPIGTTVDLSDSFNARVGDKMTPFQLFITEGGVAKDLRGMHPELEAEVGNGALRNSVAVMAAGAKGVHWVGSTNNVTGYNQLTLAFPAEVFPQSGFCYGHLILANDAGIRETSVDIWFQVLDGTPLMGLVADHYDSELQLELAKAKNANDQFSQEMRRMYNLEVEALEDSLQRNKDLLDQLSIAVGNTIDQINSKNIVTQKAFNELDQRLTAENQKTRDAIAVTLSKFKIKPIAMKSADAIKTAYPNGVDGLFLAADTGHLWIYLNGAWLDEGPFQSAALPQEVLDKLAPYQKGYMRRNMIDDPEFIAKDEWTARGSDITYEVDSSTYNGHGVLKVVSTTGKGGVYTTTKPVMAGQTISMSLITSFVSSDTNANASATITFLKDANASINDPNNAISSEGIPSLNPDNNTAYQRFRKEHIIAPAGTKAMRLSLEFNGVGTLYLTEPLIVFGENVGPYELDEYQTQLEMMTSRKNLIVDPELNDESNFWTARNGLTIKRDKMKYNGHNVLHLSNHDVTIKQAFAVSGKMEVTPGQTLAFLNEAYLTPTTTGSNASVQIAFYTKEAAGQDENFKLETKDINDFNSWQAFSFNNVTVPATAAYARVKYVINGTGDLYIAVPLLVCNDHALLFDVDDLAKANPKSVIIDNPYYSTSRGYTWFHFDKITTDLYSDTQSLTWADYMNGTKGVADDSYVENTWSPDGIGPAYSDHSKRLVYSIVTNRVTVTDKKSPYLINLLGYDDVHGYYGLLKDQYEALLDKQRQGTFKHLDGLTDDMVDKLDKKTDELYPLIADNDKFVFGLMADNHQTGLEVNNYRPNYTGMAYERVRQALDPDANFNLGDSVLSTGDNLVALRRAFEYTPAKDWVYCEGNHDRWVKDPILPPTQFYAAVNRVHRNDSRFRFGDGSNGAYYYVDYDNKKLRVIVIDDYDVGSTHDAEYNDKAGIRQAQFDWLANTALQVDEGWYVLVMVHQSPYPDMPENNRAVNSDQLVQLFNAFETGVNTTITAKDAVFEDGTFDISLTTNFKHPGKIIAVLSGHNHVDAAQVHNGVNYITSSCGYIDVLLYHSQNGQSAKYGQRDQHTYSAISFDFGVINFKEQTLRLKRFGYGQDRTFKW
;
A
#
# COMPACT_ATOMS: atom_id res chain seq x y z
N MET A 1 -30.22 74.17 25.01
CA MET A 1 -29.46 73.77 26.21
C MET A 1 -28.78 72.46 25.87
N GLN A 2 -27.46 72.47 25.70
CA GLN A 2 -26.68 71.23 25.54
C GLN A 2 -26.65 70.56 26.91
N THR A 3 -27.22 69.37 27.04
CA THR A 3 -27.13 68.55 28.26
C THR A 3 -25.66 68.14 28.41
N GLN A 4 -24.93 68.73 29.35
CA GLN A 4 -23.55 68.36 29.61
C GLN A 4 -23.55 66.95 30.24
N VAL A 5 -22.87 66.01 29.61
CA VAL A 5 -22.84 64.60 30.02
C VAL A 5 -21.82 64.42 31.13
N VAL A 6 -22.26 63.89 32.29
CA VAL A 6 -21.36 63.59 33.42
C VAL A 6 -20.86 62.17 33.28
N THR A 7 -19.54 61.99 33.13
CA THR A 7 -18.89 60.67 33.04
C THR A 7 -18.03 60.45 34.29
N LEU A 8 -18.17 59.29 34.90
CA LEU A 8 -17.49 58.88 36.13
C LEU A 8 -16.67 57.61 35.86
N ASP A 9 -15.37 57.67 36.16
CA ASP A 9 -14.44 56.55 35.98
C ASP A 9 -14.11 55.94 37.34
N VAL A 10 -14.53 54.69 37.55
CA VAL A 10 -14.39 54.02 38.86
C VAL A 10 -12.98 53.45 39.10
N LEU A 11 -12.10 53.47 38.09
CA LEU A 11 -10.72 52.94 38.18
C LEU A 11 -9.65 54.04 38.22
N LYS A 12 -10.00 55.34 38.14
CA LYS A 12 -9.03 56.43 38.07
C LYS A 12 -8.56 56.92 39.46
N PRO A 13 -7.24 57.08 39.68
CA PRO A 13 -6.68 57.48 40.98
C PRO A 13 -6.63 58.99 41.24
N ILE A 14 -7.37 59.82 40.50
CA ILE A 14 -7.38 61.29 40.69
C ILE A 14 -8.83 61.78 40.80
N GLY A 15 -9.19 62.41 41.93
CA GLY A 15 -10.51 63.01 42.14
C GLY A 15 -10.84 64.05 41.06
N THR A 16 -11.99 63.90 40.40
CA THR A 16 -12.43 64.79 39.32
C THR A 16 -13.59 65.65 39.82
N THR A 17 -13.32 66.92 40.15
CA THR A 17 -14.39 67.88 40.47
C THR A 17 -15.07 68.33 39.18
N VAL A 18 -16.37 68.07 39.05
CA VAL A 18 -17.19 68.52 37.92
C VAL A 18 -18.23 69.49 38.46
N ASP A 19 -18.23 70.74 37.98
CA ASP A 19 -19.27 71.71 38.29
C ASP A 19 -20.53 71.39 37.46
N LEU A 20 -21.64 71.14 38.16
CA LEU A 20 -22.91 70.72 37.56
C LEU A 20 -24.00 71.79 37.62
N SER A 21 -23.66 73.02 38.04
CA SER A 21 -24.60 74.12 38.26
C SER A 21 -25.45 74.44 37.02
N ASP A 22 -24.92 74.23 35.81
CA ASP A 22 -25.59 74.50 34.53
C ASP A 22 -26.37 73.30 33.96
N SER A 23 -26.17 72.10 34.52
CA SER A 23 -26.65 70.82 33.94
C SER A 23 -27.64 70.06 34.83
N PHE A 24 -27.77 70.46 36.10
CA PHE A 24 -28.68 69.85 37.06
C PHE A 24 -29.44 70.93 37.85
N ASN A 25 -30.72 71.12 37.55
CA ASN A 25 -31.56 72.17 38.12
C ASN A 25 -32.55 71.59 39.15
N ALA A 26 -32.05 71.03 40.24
CA ALA A 26 -32.86 70.65 41.39
C ALA A 26 -32.99 71.84 42.36
N ARG A 27 -34.22 72.14 42.77
CA ARG A 27 -34.49 73.15 43.79
C ARG A 27 -34.43 72.53 45.18
N VAL A 28 -34.19 73.40 46.15
CA VAL A 28 -34.29 73.11 47.57
C VAL A 28 -35.62 72.40 47.89
N GLY A 29 -35.55 71.12 48.29
CA GLY A 29 -36.71 70.30 48.66
C GLY A 29 -37.38 69.50 47.54
N ASP A 30 -36.82 69.49 46.32
CA ASP A 30 -37.31 68.62 45.23
C ASP A 30 -37.14 67.13 45.58
N LYS A 31 -38.08 66.29 45.14
CA LYS A 31 -38.03 64.83 45.25
C LYS A 31 -37.84 64.21 43.87
N MET A 32 -36.94 63.22 43.76
CA MET A 32 -36.82 62.36 42.59
C MET A 32 -36.42 63.07 41.28
N THR A 33 -35.66 64.19 41.35
CA THR A 33 -35.11 64.83 40.15
C THR A 33 -34.12 63.88 39.46
N PRO A 34 -34.38 63.45 38.20
CA PRO A 34 -33.50 62.49 37.52
C PRO A 34 -32.12 63.09 37.23
N PHE A 35 -31.07 62.40 37.66
CA PHE A 35 -29.68 62.75 37.40
C PHE A 35 -29.02 61.67 36.56
N GLN A 36 -28.53 62.02 35.37
CA GLN A 36 -27.92 61.04 34.44
C GLN A 36 -26.41 61.03 34.57
N LEU A 37 -25.84 59.83 34.69
CA LEU A 37 -24.42 59.55 34.79
C LEU A 37 -24.01 58.48 33.77
N PHE A 38 -22.79 58.59 33.24
CA PHE A 38 -22.16 57.56 32.44
C PHE A 38 -21.00 56.95 33.21
N ILE A 39 -20.96 55.63 33.32
CA ILE A 39 -19.93 54.91 34.09
C ILE A 39 -18.86 54.35 33.15
N THR A 40 -17.61 54.52 33.53
CA THR A 40 -16.45 53.96 32.85
C THR A 40 -15.56 53.24 33.84
N GLU A 41 -14.82 52.24 33.36
CA GLU A 41 -13.72 51.57 34.07
C GLU A 41 -12.45 51.76 33.25
N GLY A 42 -11.49 52.53 33.75
CA GLY A 42 -10.19 52.70 33.10
C GLY A 42 -10.32 53.43 31.76
N GLY A 43 -11.30 54.33 31.64
CA GLY A 43 -11.64 55.05 30.42
C GLY A 43 -12.54 54.31 29.41
N VAL A 44 -12.96 53.07 29.70
CA VAL A 44 -13.84 52.27 28.82
C VAL A 44 -15.25 52.20 29.42
N ALA A 45 -16.30 52.19 28.59
CA ALA A 45 -17.68 52.06 29.06
C ALA A 45 -17.88 50.76 29.86
N LYS A 46 -18.30 50.87 31.13
CA LYS A 46 -18.58 49.72 32.01
C LYS A 46 -19.97 49.17 31.70
N ASP A 47 -20.10 47.84 31.60
CA ASP A 47 -21.40 47.18 31.49
C ASP A 47 -22.11 47.18 32.84
N LEU A 48 -23.32 47.73 32.89
CA LEU A 48 -24.13 47.86 34.11
C LEU A 48 -25.30 46.86 34.16
N ARG A 49 -25.41 45.92 33.21
CA ARG A 49 -26.52 44.95 33.19
C ARG A 49 -26.55 44.11 34.48
N GLY A 50 -27.70 44.09 35.15
CA GLY A 50 -27.91 43.34 36.40
C GLY A 50 -27.39 44.04 37.66
N MET A 51 -26.98 45.31 37.56
CA MET A 51 -26.55 46.11 38.71
C MET A 51 -27.61 47.13 39.14
N HIS A 52 -27.61 47.49 40.42
CA HIS A 52 -28.39 48.61 40.97
C HIS A 52 -27.51 49.57 41.78
N PRO A 53 -27.82 50.87 41.79
CA PRO A 53 -27.07 51.85 42.56
C PRO A 53 -27.54 51.92 44.02
N GLU A 54 -26.62 52.17 44.94
CA GLU A 54 -26.88 52.49 46.34
C GLU A 54 -26.15 53.79 46.72
N LEU A 55 -26.68 54.56 47.66
CA LEU A 55 -26.03 55.74 48.23
C LEU A 55 -26.00 55.61 49.76
N GLU A 56 -24.82 55.75 50.34
CA GLU A 56 -24.60 55.91 51.78
C GLU A 56 -23.97 57.27 52.04
N ALA A 57 -24.70 58.20 52.66
CA ALA A 57 -24.27 59.58 52.80
C ALA A 57 -24.56 60.17 54.18
N GLU A 58 -23.87 61.24 54.54
CA GLU A 58 -24.17 62.12 55.66
C GLU A 58 -24.58 63.50 55.15
N VAL A 59 -25.57 64.11 55.81
CA VAL A 59 -26.11 65.43 55.45
C VAL A 59 -26.12 66.33 56.67
N GLY A 60 -25.51 67.52 56.57
CA GLY A 60 -25.43 68.48 57.66
C GLY A 60 -24.49 69.65 57.35
N ASN A 61 -23.96 70.29 58.39
CA ASN A 61 -22.91 71.31 58.18
C ASN A 61 -21.59 70.62 57.87
N GLY A 62 -20.99 70.96 56.73
CA GLY A 62 -19.71 70.41 56.28
C GLY A 62 -19.07 71.33 55.24
N ALA A 63 -17.83 71.03 54.85
CA ALA A 63 -17.13 71.75 53.80
C ALA A 63 -16.02 70.90 53.19
N LEU A 64 -15.65 71.19 51.95
CA LEU A 64 -14.39 70.70 51.38
C LEU A 64 -13.20 71.43 52.01
N ARG A 65 -12.24 70.65 52.53
CA ARG A 65 -10.94 71.14 52.98
C ARG A 65 -9.86 70.35 52.26
N ASN A 66 -9.02 71.02 51.48
CA ASN A 66 -7.97 70.38 50.68
C ASN A 66 -8.49 69.23 49.80
N SER A 67 -9.63 69.44 49.13
CA SER A 67 -10.31 68.45 48.28
C SER A 67 -10.85 67.21 49.00
N VAL A 68 -10.87 67.20 50.33
CA VAL A 68 -11.50 66.16 51.17
C VAL A 68 -12.73 66.75 51.85
N ALA A 69 -13.85 66.03 51.82
CA ALA A 69 -15.07 66.43 52.51
C ALA A 69 -14.94 66.21 54.03
N VAL A 70 -15.31 67.23 54.82
CA VAL A 70 -15.31 67.13 56.29
C VAL A 70 -16.68 67.50 56.82
N MET A 71 -17.34 66.54 57.48
CA MET A 71 -18.65 66.69 58.10
C MET A 71 -18.53 67.10 59.58
N ALA A 72 -19.41 67.97 60.06
CA ALA A 72 -19.49 68.30 61.49
C ALA A 72 -20.19 67.17 62.28
N ALA A 73 -19.87 67.04 63.57
CA ALA A 73 -20.34 65.96 64.45
C ALA A 73 -21.88 65.83 64.63
N GLY A 74 -22.68 66.71 64.03
CA GLY A 74 -24.15 66.67 64.03
C GLY A 74 -24.78 66.31 62.69
N ALA A 75 -23.99 65.85 61.70
CA ALA A 75 -24.51 65.40 60.41
C ALA A 75 -25.37 64.13 60.57
N LYS A 76 -26.40 64.01 59.73
CA LYS A 76 -27.37 62.92 59.75
C LYS A 76 -27.11 61.96 58.59
N GLY A 77 -27.02 60.67 58.89
CA GLY A 77 -26.91 59.62 57.88
C GLY A 77 -28.17 59.47 57.03
N VAL A 78 -27.98 59.20 55.74
CA VAL A 78 -28.96 58.90 54.70
C VAL A 78 -28.49 57.68 53.95
N HIS A 79 -29.36 56.68 53.82
CA HIS A 79 -29.10 55.50 53.00
C HIS A 79 -30.23 55.37 51.97
N TRP A 80 -29.86 55.19 50.71
CA TRP A 80 -30.79 55.01 49.60
C TRP A 80 -30.34 53.82 48.76
N VAL A 81 -31.30 53.00 48.35
CA VAL A 81 -31.08 51.83 47.49
C VAL A 81 -31.99 51.99 46.27
N GLY A 82 -31.36 52.05 45.10
CA GLY A 82 -32.02 52.04 43.81
C GLY A 82 -32.40 50.63 43.36
N SER A 83 -32.75 50.51 42.09
CA SER A 83 -33.11 49.25 41.43
C SER A 83 -32.36 49.10 40.12
N THR A 84 -32.41 47.91 39.52
CA THR A 84 -31.84 47.67 38.18
C THR A 84 -32.47 48.55 37.10
N ASN A 85 -33.70 49.05 37.28
CA ASN A 85 -34.34 50.01 36.37
C ASN A 85 -33.65 51.39 36.34
N ASN A 86 -32.76 51.67 37.29
CA ASN A 86 -31.92 52.87 37.25
C ASN A 86 -30.82 52.77 36.19
N VAL A 87 -30.50 51.57 35.71
CA VAL A 87 -29.61 51.35 34.57
C VAL A 87 -30.41 51.52 33.29
N THR A 88 -30.20 52.62 32.59
CA THR A 88 -31.01 53.04 31.43
C THR A 88 -30.34 52.76 30.08
N GLY A 89 -29.11 52.25 30.11
CA GLY A 89 -28.34 51.84 28.94
C GLY A 89 -27.09 51.07 29.35
N TYR A 90 -26.27 50.67 28.36
CA TYR A 90 -25.09 49.83 28.59
C TYR A 90 -24.18 50.33 29.73
N ASN A 91 -23.88 51.62 29.74
CA ASN A 91 -23.08 52.27 30.77
C ASN A 91 -23.76 53.51 31.39
N GLN A 92 -25.09 53.58 31.29
CA GLN A 92 -25.87 54.75 31.66
C GLN A 92 -26.68 54.48 32.93
N LEU A 93 -26.63 55.43 33.85
CA LEU A 93 -27.28 55.37 35.15
C LEU A 93 -28.14 56.63 35.34
N THR A 94 -29.41 56.44 35.65
CA THR A 94 -30.34 57.53 36.01
C THR A 94 -30.68 57.42 37.50
N LEU A 95 -30.16 58.35 38.30
CA LEU A 95 -30.36 58.42 39.73
C LEU A 95 -31.53 59.32 40.10
N ALA A 96 -32.29 58.93 41.12
CA ALA A 96 -33.41 59.70 41.67
C ALA A 96 -33.35 59.64 43.20
N PHE A 97 -32.65 60.60 43.79
CA PHE A 97 -32.41 60.63 45.24
C PHE A 97 -33.62 61.17 46.03
N PRO A 98 -33.74 60.80 47.31
CA PRO A 98 -34.74 61.37 48.21
C PRO A 98 -34.36 62.82 48.58
N ALA A 99 -35.35 63.62 49.01
CA ALA A 99 -35.17 65.06 49.24
C ALA A 99 -34.11 65.39 50.31
N GLU A 100 -33.85 64.45 51.21
CA GLU A 100 -32.88 64.54 52.28
C GLU A 100 -31.44 64.71 51.77
N VAL A 101 -31.12 64.21 50.57
CA VAL A 101 -29.79 64.36 49.93
C VAL A 101 -29.56 65.81 49.46
N PHE A 102 -30.63 66.59 49.27
CA PHE A 102 -30.58 67.98 48.79
C PHE A 102 -31.09 68.96 49.88
N PRO A 103 -30.26 69.28 50.90
CA PRO A 103 -30.68 70.12 52.02
C PRO A 103 -30.96 71.57 51.60
N GLN A 104 -31.79 72.29 52.38
CA GLN A 104 -32.10 73.71 52.12
C GLN A 104 -30.90 74.65 52.31
N SER A 105 -29.95 74.25 53.16
CA SER A 105 -28.66 74.88 53.39
C SER A 105 -27.77 73.83 54.05
N GLY A 106 -26.53 73.66 53.58
CA GLY A 106 -25.59 72.66 54.14
C GLY A 106 -24.79 71.89 53.09
N PHE A 107 -24.22 70.77 53.54
CA PHE A 107 -23.32 69.88 52.81
C PHE A 107 -23.81 68.43 52.95
N CYS A 108 -23.78 67.67 51.85
CA CYS A 108 -23.98 66.23 51.82
C CYS A 108 -22.70 65.59 51.26
N TYR A 109 -22.25 64.50 51.88
CA TYR A 109 -21.11 63.70 51.43
C TYR A 109 -21.44 62.22 51.60
N GLY A 110 -21.14 61.40 50.61
CA GLY A 110 -21.39 59.96 50.69
C GLY A 110 -20.78 59.16 49.57
N HIS A 111 -21.01 57.86 49.61
CA HIS A 111 -20.48 56.87 48.67
C HIS A 111 -21.62 56.39 47.75
N LEU A 112 -21.49 56.65 46.45
CA LEU A 112 -22.31 56.03 45.42
C LEU A 112 -21.73 54.65 45.10
N ILE A 113 -22.49 53.61 45.37
CA ILE A 113 -22.11 52.22 45.25
C ILE A 113 -22.87 51.57 44.09
N LEU A 114 -22.23 50.67 43.35
CA LEU A 114 -22.91 49.77 42.41
C LEU A 114 -22.86 48.35 42.98
N ALA A 115 -24.03 47.75 43.18
CA ALA A 115 -24.18 46.39 43.67
C ALA A 115 -24.90 45.51 42.66
N ASN A 116 -24.64 44.20 42.68
CA ASN A 116 -25.31 43.23 41.83
C ASN A 116 -26.49 42.54 42.56
N ASP A 117 -27.27 41.73 41.83
CA ASP A 117 -28.44 41.01 42.35
C ASP A 117 -28.14 40.06 43.54
N ALA A 118 -26.88 39.71 43.79
CA ALA A 118 -26.46 38.93 44.96
C ALA A 118 -26.13 39.80 46.20
N GLY A 119 -26.24 41.12 46.09
CA GLY A 119 -25.92 42.09 47.15
C GLY A 119 -24.42 42.38 47.29
N ILE A 120 -23.59 41.94 46.34
CA ILE A 120 -22.16 42.23 46.35
C ILE A 120 -21.94 43.65 45.81
N ARG A 121 -21.28 44.50 46.60
CA ARG A 121 -20.89 45.87 46.24
C ARG A 121 -19.62 45.84 45.40
N GLU A 122 -19.75 46.03 44.09
CA GLU A 122 -18.65 45.85 43.13
C GLU A 122 -17.75 47.08 42.99
N THR A 123 -18.28 48.28 43.23
CA THR A 123 -17.51 49.53 43.19
C THR A 123 -18.19 50.63 44.01
N SER A 124 -17.42 51.59 44.50
CA SER A 124 -17.93 52.79 45.18
C SER A 124 -17.13 54.04 44.80
N VAL A 125 -17.80 55.19 44.64
CA VAL A 125 -17.17 56.50 44.41
C VAL A 125 -17.79 57.55 45.33
N ASP A 126 -16.98 58.45 45.86
CA ASP A 126 -17.45 59.47 46.77
C ASP A 126 -18.05 60.65 46.01
N ILE A 127 -19.19 61.11 46.49
CA ILE A 127 -19.98 62.19 45.92
C ILE A 127 -20.29 63.21 47.01
N TRP A 128 -20.30 64.50 46.65
CA TRP A 128 -20.72 65.55 47.56
C TRP A 128 -21.61 66.60 46.90
N PHE A 129 -22.50 67.18 47.72
CA PHE A 129 -23.43 68.24 47.35
C PHE A 129 -23.34 69.38 48.35
N GLN A 130 -23.15 70.61 47.90
CA GLN A 130 -23.16 71.80 48.74
C GLN A 130 -24.23 72.78 48.26
N VAL A 131 -25.06 73.30 49.16
CA VAL A 131 -26.09 74.30 48.82
C VAL A 131 -25.74 75.62 49.50
N LEU A 132 -25.38 76.63 48.70
CA LEU A 132 -25.05 78.00 49.14
C LEU A 132 -26.17 78.95 48.71
N ASP A 133 -26.94 79.50 49.67
CA ASP A 133 -27.96 80.54 49.43
C ASP A 133 -28.84 80.30 48.18
N GLY A 134 -29.33 79.06 48.01
CA GLY A 134 -30.21 78.67 46.90
C GLY A 134 -29.50 78.29 45.59
N THR A 135 -28.16 78.25 45.56
CA THR A 135 -27.35 77.79 44.43
C THR A 135 -26.64 76.46 44.79
N PRO A 136 -26.94 75.34 44.12
CA PRO A 136 -26.28 74.05 44.38
C PRO A 136 -24.92 73.96 43.66
N LEU A 137 -23.88 73.54 44.37
CA LEU A 137 -22.54 73.15 43.87
C LEU A 137 -22.33 71.65 44.13
N MET A 138 -21.71 70.93 43.19
CA MET A 138 -21.52 69.47 43.27
C MET A 138 -20.12 69.06 42.84
N GLY A 139 -19.65 67.90 43.30
CA GLY A 139 -18.38 67.30 42.84
C GLY A 139 -18.21 65.83 43.22
N LEU A 140 -17.24 65.16 42.60
CA LEU A 140 -16.91 63.74 42.76
C LEU A 140 -15.45 63.60 43.23
N VAL A 141 -15.18 62.72 44.20
CA VAL A 141 -13.81 62.43 44.69
C VAL A 141 -13.65 60.91 44.80
N ALA A 142 -12.50 60.36 44.41
CA ALA A 142 -12.13 58.96 44.67
C ALA A 142 -10.91 58.97 45.60
N ASP A 143 -10.97 58.25 46.73
CA ASP A 143 -9.90 58.21 47.72
C ASP A 143 -8.69 57.37 47.25
N HIS A 144 -7.51 57.81 47.72
CA HIS A 144 -6.15 57.50 47.27
C HIS A 144 -5.58 56.18 47.85
N TYR A 145 -4.68 55.48 47.12
CA TYR A 145 -3.81 54.43 47.69
C TYR A 145 -2.49 55.05 48.18
N ASP A 146 -2.18 54.96 49.47
CA ASP A 146 -1.08 55.73 50.10
C ASP A 146 0.36 55.37 49.68
N SER A 147 0.59 54.30 48.90
CA SER A 147 1.88 54.05 48.22
C SER A 147 1.79 53.00 47.10
N GLU A 148 2.71 53.04 46.12
CA GLU A 148 2.85 52.00 45.07
C GLU A 148 3.02 50.59 45.67
N LEU A 149 3.70 50.48 46.81
CA LEU A 149 3.96 49.18 47.46
C LEU A 149 2.69 48.57 48.08
N GLN A 150 1.75 49.39 48.55
CA GLN A 150 0.44 48.91 49.02
C GLN A 150 -0.51 48.56 47.87
N LEU A 151 -0.44 49.31 46.76
CA LEU A 151 -1.14 48.97 45.53
C LEU A 151 -0.65 47.61 44.98
N GLU A 152 0.66 47.39 44.92
CA GLU A 152 1.24 46.12 44.48
C GLU A 152 0.95 44.96 45.46
N LEU A 153 0.92 45.21 46.77
CA LEU A 153 0.55 44.18 47.75
C LEU A 153 -0.94 43.78 47.63
N ALA A 154 -1.82 44.74 47.35
CA ALA A 154 -3.24 44.48 47.11
C ALA A 154 -3.46 43.73 45.78
N LYS A 155 -2.74 44.12 44.71
CA LYS A 155 -2.73 43.38 43.44
C LYS A 155 -2.23 41.96 43.62
N ALA A 156 -1.14 41.76 44.36
CA ALA A 156 -0.58 40.43 44.62
C ALA A 156 -1.52 39.55 45.46
N LYS A 157 -2.20 40.12 46.46
CA LYS A 157 -3.22 39.39 47.24
C LYS A 157 -4.43 39.01 46.38
N ASN A 158 -4.97 39.93 45.59
CA ASN A 158 -6.07 39.65 44.68
C ASN A 158 -5.68 38.61 43.61
N ALA A 159 -4.48 38.69 43.05
CA ALA A 159 -3.98 37.71 42.09
C ALA A 159 -3.82 36.32 42.74
N ASN A 160 -3.36 36.25 43.98
CA ASN A 160 -3.22 34.99 44.71
C ASN A 160 -4.58 34.38 45.12
N ASP A 161 -5.56 35.22 45.47
CA ASP A 161 -6.93 34.80 45.77
C ASP A 161 -7.65 34.34 44.48
N GLN A 162 -7.48 35.04 43.36
CA GLN A 162 -7.98 34.63 42.04
C GLN A 162 -7.36 33.29 41.61
N PHE A 163 -6.03 33.15 41.70
CA PHE A 163 -5.35 31.89 41.40
C PHE A 163 -5.85 30.74 42.30
N SER A 164 -6.07 31.01 43.59
CA SER A 164 -6.60 30.02 44.53
C SER A 164 -8.06 29.64 44.24
N GLN A 165 -8.88 30.55 43.72
CA GLN A 165 -10.26 30.28 43.29
C GLN A 165 -10.27 29.49 41.97
N GLU A 166 -9.40 29.84 41.03
CA GLU A 166 -9.27 29.16 39.74
C GLU A 166 -8.77 27.72 39.93
N MET A 167 -7.77 27.50 40.77
CA MET A 167 -7.30 26.15 41.13
C MET A 167 -8.39 25.30 41.78
N ARG A 168 -9.21 25.87 42.68
CA ARG A 168 -10.37 25.15 43.26
C ARG A 168 -11.43 24.85 42.20
N ARG A 169 -11.68 25.78 41.27
CA ARG A 169 -12.62 25.57 40.17
C ARG A 169 -12.15 24.45 39.24
N MET A 170 -10.88 24.47 38.84
CA MET A 170 -10.28 23.43 38.00
C MET A 170 -10.30 22.07 38.70
N TYR A 171 -9.93 22.02 39.98
CA TYR A 171 -10.00 20.80 40.77
C TYR A 171 -11.44 20.25 40.85
N ASN A 172 -12.44 21.10 41.10
CA ASN A 172 -13.83 20.66 41.15
C ASN A 172 -14.34 20.17 39.78
N LEU A 173 -13.96 20.85 38.69
CA LEU A 173 -14.28 20.40 37.32
C LEU A 173 -13.65 19.03 37.00
N GLU A 174 -12.42 18.81 37.45
CA GLU A 174 -11.72 17.53 37.24
C GLU A 174 -12.32 16.41 38.11
N VAL A 175 -12.72 16.71 39.34
CA VAL A 175 -13.46 15.77 40.20
C VAL A 175 -14.82 15.42 39.61
N GLU A 176 -15.60 16.39 39.13
CA GLU A 176 -16.88 16.15 38.45
C GLU A 176 -16.68 15.29 37.19
N ALA A 177 -15.65 15.59 36.37
CA ALA A 177 -15.32 14.79 35.19
C ALA A 177 -14.92 13.34 35.54
N LEU A 178 -14.20 13.15 36.66
CA LEU A 178 -13.84 11.84 37.18
C LEU A 178 -15.05 11.08 37.74
N GLU A 179 -15.95 11.75 38.45
CA GLU A 179 -17.20 11.17 38.96
C GLU A 179 -18.11 10.73 37.81
N ASP A 180 -18.25 11.56 36.77
CA ASP A 180 -18.97 11.23 35.54
C ASP A 180 -18.34 10.04 34.81
N SER A 181 -17.00 10.01 34.71
CA SER A 181 -16.30 8.88 34.09
C SER A 181 -16.46 7.60 34.90
N LEU A 182 -16.42 7.69 36.23
CA LEU A 182 -16.64 6.56 37.12
C LEU A 182 -18.07 6.05 37.01
N GLN A 183 -19.06 6.93 36.89
CA GLN A 183 -20.45 6.55 36.70
C GLN A 183 -20.67 5.88 35.34
N ARG A 184 -20.11 6.43 34.26
CA ARG A 184 -20.11 5.78 32.93
C ARG A 184 -19.48 4.39 32.97
N ASN A 185 -18.37 4.23 33.68
CA ASN A 185 -17.71 2.94 33.83
C ASN A 185 -18.56 1.93 34.62
N LYS A 186 -19.29 2.37 35.65
CA LYS A 186 -20.24 1.51 36.38
C LYS A 186 -21.40 1.08 35.49
N ASP A 187 -21.98 2.01 34.72
CA ASP A 187 -23.09 1.72 33.81
C ASP A 187 -22.66 0.74 32.70
N LEU A 188 -21.45 0.90 32.16
CA LEU A 188 -20.85 -0.04 31.20
C LEU A 188 -20.62 -1.43 31.82
N LEU A 189 -20.17 -1.48 33.07
CA LEU A 189 -19.97 -2.74 33.78
C LEU A 189 -21.29 -3.48 34.02
N ASP A 190 -22.36 -2.76 34.35
CA ASP A 190 -23.70 -3.31 34.50
C ASP A 190 -24.26 -3.83 33.16
N GLN A 191 -24.06 -3.07 32.07
CA GLN A 191 -24.43 -3.51 30.72
C GLN A 191 -23.66 -4.76 30.29
N LEU A 192 -22.36 -4.82 30.58
CA LEU A 192 -21.54 -6.00 30.30
C LEU A 192 -22.04 -7.21 31.11
N SER A 193 -22.37 -7.03 32.39
CA SER A 193 -22.93 -8.07 33.24
C SER A 193 -24.23 -8.64 32.66
N ILE A 194 -25.13 -7.78 32.17
CA ILE A 194 -26.37 -8.18 31.49
C ILE A 194 -26.07 -8.94 30.19
N ALA A 195 -25.14 -8.45 29.37
CA ALA A 195 -24.78 -9.09 28.10
C ALA A 195 -24.14 -10.48 28.30
N VAL A 196 -23.28 -10.62 29.30
CA VAL A 196 -22.70 -11.92 29.69
C VAL A 196 -23.80 -12.87 30.17
N GLY A 197 -24.73 -12.40 31.02
CA GLY A 197 -25.88 -13.19 31.46
C GLY A 197 -26.73 -13.69 30.28
N ASN A 198 -27.10 -12.81 29.35
CA ASN A 198 -27.84 -13.17 28.15
C ASN A 198 -27.09 -14.19 27.26
N THR A 199 -25.76 -14.07 27.16
CA THR A 199 -24.94 -15.00 26.39
C THR A 199 -24.92 -16.39 27.03
N ILE A 200 -24.78 -16.46 28.35
CA ILE A 200 -24.85 -17.72 29.10
C ILE A 200 -26.24 -18.38 28.92
N ASP A 201 -27.32 -17.60 28.98
CA ASP A 201 -28.67 -18.09 28.76
C ASP A 201 -28.89 -18.57 27.32
N GLN A 202 -28.31 -17.90 26.33
CA GLN A 202 -28.34 -18.37 24.94
C GLN A 202 -27.56 -19.67 24.73
N ILE A 203 -26.38 -19.80 25.36
CA ILE A 203 -25.58 -21.04 25.32
C ILE A 203 -26.40 -22.21 25.89
N ASN A 204 -27.04 -21.99 27.04
CA ASN A 204 -27.85 -23.01 27.71
C ASN A 204 -29.15 -23.35 26.94
N SER A 205 -29.85 -22.35 26.40
CA SER A 205 -31.14 -22.54 25.73
C SER A 205 -31.03 -23.05 24.29
N LYS A 206 -29.94 -22.74 23.58
CA LYS A 206 -29.73 -23.16 22.18
C LYS A 206 -28.90 -24.44 22.02
N ASN A 207 -28.61 -25.15 23.11
CA ASN A 207 -27.78 -26.37 23.09
C ASN A 207 -26.42 -26.15 22.38
N ILE A 208 -25.79 -24.99 22.59
CA ILE A 208 -24.50 -24.68 21.96
C ILE A 208 -23.45 -25.63 22.53
N VAL A 209 -22.83 -26.43 21.65
CA VAL A 209 -21.83 -27.42 22.02
C VAL A 209 -20.57 -26.70 22.49
N THR A 210 -20.19 -26.89 23.76
CA THR A 210 -18.95 -26.32 24.31
C THR A 210 -17.74 -26.97 23.64
N GLN A 211 -16.58 -26.29 23.58
CA GLN A 211 -15.35 -26.88 23.03
C GLN A 211 -15.01 -28.24 23.64
N LYS A 212 -15.29 -28.42 24.95
CA LYS A 212 -15.11 -29.71 25.62
C LYS A 212 -16.07 -30.78 25.08
N ALA A 213 -17.36 -30.46 24.95
CA ALA A 213 -18.34 -31.38 24.39
C ALA A 213 -18.09 -31.67 22.90
N PHE A 214 -17.57 -30.70 22.16
CA PHE A 214 -17.12 -30.85 20.77
C PHE A 214 -15.91 -31.77 20.70
N ASN A 215 -14.89 -31.56 21.52
CA ASN A 215 -13.70 -32.42 21.58
C ASN A 215 -14.06 -33.86 22.01
N GLU A 216 -14.99 -34.03 22.95
CA GLU A 216 -15.50 -35.35 23.34
C GLU A 216 -16.29 -36.02 22.21
N LEU A 217 -17.08 -35.25 21.44
CA LEU A 217 -17.77 -35.74 20.25
C LEU A 217 -16.77 -36.10 19.14
N ASP A 218 -15.77 -35.26 18.90
CA ASP A 218 -14.71 -35.45 17.91
C ASP A 218 -13.83 -36.66 18.23
N GLN A 219 -13.49 -36.88 19.50
CA GLN A 219 -12.79 -38.10 19.93
C GLN A 219 -13.64 -39.36 19.70
N ARG A 220 -14.94 -39.33 19.99
CA ARG A 220 -15.84 -40.45 19.71
C ARG A 220 -15.97 -40.70 18.22
N LEU A 221 -16.16 -39.64 17.43
CA LEU A 221 -16.30 -39.72 15.97
C LEU A 221 -15.00 -40.22 15.33
N THR A 222 -13.84 -39.79 15.82
CA THR A 222 -12.53 -40.27 15.39
C THR A 222 -12.34 -41.75 15.72
N ALA A 223 -12.73 -42.20 16.92
CA ALA A 223 -12.67 -43.61 17.28
C ALA A 223 -13.63 -44.49 16.45
N GLU A 224 -14.81 -43.98 16.10
CA GLU A 224 -15.81 -44.68 15.29
C GLU A 224 -15.45 -44.69 13.79
N ASN A 225 -14.90 -43.59 13.29
CA ASN A 225 -14.28 -43.51 11.97
C ASN A 225 -13.08 -44.43 11.87
N GLN A 226 -12.28 -44.57 12.94
CA GLN A 226 -11.19 -45.53 12.97
C GLN A 226 -11.69 -46.96 12.90
N LYS A 227 -12.72 -47.34 13.68
CA LYS A 227 -13.36 -48.66 13.56
C LYS A 227 -13.91 -48.92 12.15
N THR A 228 -14.49 -47.90 11.53
CA THR A 228 -15.02 -47.99 10.16
C THR A 228 -13.89 -48.15 9.14
N ARG A 229 -12.81 -47.37 9.27
CA ARG A 229 -11.60 -47.50 8.44
C ARG A 229 -10.94 -48.85 8.61
N ASP A 230 -10.86 -49.37 9.83
CA ASP A 230 -10.31 -50.70 10.11
C ASP A 230 -11.20 -51.79 9.50
N ALA A 231 -12.53 -51.66 9.60
CA ALA A 231 -13.48 -52.58 8.97
C ALA A 231 -13.39 -52.54 7.43
N ILE A 232 -13.25 -51.34 6.85
CA ILE A 232 -13.04 -51.14 5.41
C ILE A 232 -11.68 -51.72 5.00
N ALA A 233 -10.60 -51.48 5.73
CA ALA A 233 -9.28 -52.01 5.45
C ALA A 233 -9.25 -53.55 5.56
N VAL A 234 -9.96 -54.14 6.53
CA VAL A 234 -10.15 -55.60 6.65
C VAL A 234 -10.98 -56.15 5.48
N THR A 235 -11.92 -55.39 4.95
CA THR A 235 -12.75 -55.80 3.80
C THR A 235 -11.98 -55.66 2.49
N LEU A 236 -11.27 -54.54 2.29
CA LEU A 236 -10.41 -54.26 1.13
C LEU A 236 -9.19 -55.17 1.08
N SER A 237 -8.60 -55.55 2.23
CA SER A 237 -7.49 -56.52 2.27
C SER A 237 -7.91 -57.95 1.90
N LYS A 238 -9.21 -58.25 1.93
CA LYS A 238 -9.78 -59.50 1.39
C LYS A 238 -10.12 -59.39 -0.10
N PHE A 239 -10.11 -58.18 -0.67
CA PHE A 239 -10.43 -57.94 -2.07
C PHE A 239 -9.21 -58.27 -2.94
N LYS A 240 -9.37 -59.18 -3.91
CA LYS A 240 -8.31 -59.51 -4.86
C LYS A 240 -8.21 -58.39 -5.91
N ILE A 241 -7.19 -57.54 -5.76
CA ILE A 241 -6.97 -56.32 -6.56
C ILE A 241 -6.50 -56.63 -8.00
N LYS A 242 -6.11 -57.88 -8.29
CA LYS A 242 -5.71 -58.30 -9.65
C LYS A 242 -6.90 -58.92 -10.37
N PRO A 243 -7.33 -58.37 -11.53
CA PRO A 243 -8.39 -58.98 -12.31
C PRO A 243 -8.01 -60.40 -12.75
N ILE A 244 -8.95 -61.33 -12.63
CA ILE A 244 -8.81 -62.68 -13.17
C ILE A 244 -9.23 -62.60 -14.64
N ALA A 245 -8.24 -62.68 -15.53
CA ALA A 245 -8.50 -62.65 -16.97
C ALA A 245 -9.09 -63.98 -17.45
N MET A 246 -10.23 -63.89 -18.14
CA MET A 246 -10.93 -65.02 -18.74
C MET A 246 -11.28 -64.70 -20.19
N LYS A 247 -11.50 -65.74 -21.00
CA LYS A 247 -11.65 -65.59 -22.45
C LYS A 247 -12.80 -64.66 -22.85
N SER A 248 -13.91 -64.69 -22.12
CA SER A 248 -15.11 -63.90 -22.40
C SER A 248 -16.03 -63.78 -21.18
N ALA A 249 -17.02 -62.88 -21.25
CA ALA A 249 -18.10 -62.78 -20.26
C ALA A 249 -18.84 -64.11 -20.02
N ASP A 250 -19.10 -64.87 -21.09
CA ASP A 250 -19.73 -66.19 -21.00
C ASP A 250 -18.83 -67.20 -20.30
N ALA A 251 -17.51 -67.12 -20.50
CA ALA A 251 -16.54 -67.97 -19.81
C ALA A 251 -16.52 -67.68 -18.30
N ILE A 252 -16.67 -66.41 -17.89
CA ILE A 252 -16.78 -66.00 -16.49
C ILE A 252 -18.07 -66.58 -15.88
N LYS A 253 -19.22 -66.36 -16.53
CA LYS A 253 -20.53 -66.86 -16.08
C LYS A 253 -20.60 -68.38 -16.03
N THR A 254 -19.89 -69.08 -16.91
CA THR A 254 -19.84 -70.56 -16.94
C THR A 254 -18.96 -71.13 -15.83
N ALA A 255 -17.79 -70.51 -15.58
CA ALA A 255 -16.89 -70.96 -14.52
C ALA A 255 -17.43 -70.64 -13.12
N TYR A 256 -18.23 -69.57 -13.00
CA TYR A 256 -18.79 -69.09 -11.74
C TYR A 256 -20.31 -68.83 -11.89
N PRO A 257 -21.12 -69.88 -12.08
CA PRO A 257 -22.56 -69.74 -12.37
C PRO A 257 -23.37 -69.15 -11.21
N ASN A 258 -22.88 -69.31 -9.98
CA ASN A 258 -23.48 -68.73 -8.77
C ASN A 258 -22.73 -67.48 -8.27
N GLY A 259 -21.79 -66.96 -9.07
CA GLY A 259 -20.94 -65.84 -8.72
C GLY A 259 -19.74 -66.20 -7.83
N VAL A 260 -18.81 -65.26 -7.75
CA VAL A 260 -17.67 -65.31 -6.83
C VAL A 260 -17.15 -63.88 -6.61
N ASP A 261 -16.64 -63.61 -5.40
CA ASP A 261 -16.02 -62.32 -5.08
C ASP A 261 -14.73 -62.14 -5.88
N GLY A 262 -14.66 -61.07 -6.69
CA GLY A 262 -13.48 -60.71 -7.44
C GLY A 262 -13.77 -59.82 -8.65
N LEU A 263 -12.69 -59.25 -9.21
CA LEU A 263 -12.70 -58.53 -10.48
C LEU A 263 -12.35 -59.52 -11.60
N PHE A 264 -13.18 -59.63 -12.63
CA PHE A 264 -12.93 -60.50 -13.78
C PHE A 264 -12.76 -59.66 -15.05
N LEU A 265 -11.78 -59.99 -15.87
CA LEU A 265 -11.57 -59.32 -17.16
C LEU A 265 -11.98 -60.26 -18.28
N ALA A 266 -13.00 -59.88 -19.05
CA ALA A 266 -13.35 -60.54 -20.31
C ALA A 266 -12.34 -60.08 -21.37
N ALA A 267 -11.38 -60.94 -21.71
CA ALA A 267 -10.24 -60.58 -22.56
C ALA A 267 -10.62 -60.28 -24.02
N ASP A 268 -11.76 -60.80 -24.49
CA ASP A 268 -12.28 -60.57 -25.84
C ASP A 268 -12.87 -59.17 -26.04
N THR A 269 -13.53 -58.62 -25.02
CA THR A 269 -14.10 -57.27 -25.04
C THR A 269 -13.26 -56.24 -24.29
N GLY A 270 -12.33 -56.70 -23.45
CA GLY A 270 -11.59 -55.85 -22.53
C GLY A 270 -12.44 -55.31 -21.38
N HIS A 271 -13.64 -55.84 -21.15
CA HIS A 271 -14.55 -55.36 -20.11
C HIS A 271 -14.29 -56.01 -18.75
N LEU A 272 -14.44 -55.23 -17.68
CA LEU A 272 -14.49 -55.74 -16.32
C LEU A 272 -15.88 -56.27 -15.98
N TRP A 273 -15.90 -57.39 -15.26
CA TRP A 273 -17.09 -58.03 -14.76
C TRP A 273 -16.96 -58.29 -13.26
N ILE A 274 -18.03 -58.00 -12.52
CA ILE A 274 -18.12 -58.28 -11.08
C ILE A 274 -19.42 -59.02 -10.77
N TYR A 275 -19.44 -59.79 -9.70
CA TYR A 275 -20.66 -60.40 -9.20
C TYR A 275 -21.16 -59.62 -7.98
N LEU A 276 -22.30 -58.94 -8.13
CA LEU A 276 -22.90 -58.14 -7.09
C LEU A 276 -24.42 -58.41 -7.06
N ASN A 277 -25.01 -58.47 -5.86
CA ASN A 277 -26.46 -58.65 -5.66
C ASN A 277 -27.06 -59.87 -6.40
N GLY A 278 -26.30 -60.96 -6.52
CA GLY A 278 -26.76 -62.20 -7.16
C GLY A 278 -26.73 -62.18 -8.70
N ALA A 279 -26.04 -61.23 -9.32
CA ALA A 279 -25.90 -61.13 -10.77
C ALA A 279 -24.48 -60.74 -11.20
N TRP A 280 -24.09 -61.21 -12.39
CA TRP A 280 -22.89 -60.75 -13.08
C TRP A 280 -23.17 -59.42 -13.78
N LEU A 281 -22.43 -58.37 -13.39
CA LEU A 281 -22.51 -57.02 -13.94
C LEU A 281 -21.30 -56.76 -14.84
N ASP A 282 -21.54 -56.11 -15.98
CA ASP A 282 -20.51 -55.57 -16.87
C ASP A 282 -20.23 -54.12 -16.45
N GLU A 283 -19.03 -53.86 -15.95
CA GLU A 283 -18.58 -52.55 -15.47
C GLU A 283 -17.85 -51.75 -16.56
N GLY A 284 -17.91 -52.21 -17.81
CA GLY A 284 -17.33 -51.53 -18.96
C GLY A 284 -15.83 -51.81 -19.16
N PRO A 285 -15.21 -51.16 -20.16
CA PRO A 285 -13.83 -51.42 -20.56
C PRO A 285 -12.80 -51.13 -19.45
N PHE A 286 -11.94 -52.10 -19.15
CA PHE A 286 -10.89 -52.07 -18.12
C PHE A 286 -9.75 -51.09 -18.43
N GLN A 287 -9.62 -50.68 -19.68
CA GLN A 287 -8.73 -49.60 -20.10
C GLN A 287 -9.59 -48.58 -20.85
N SER A 288 -9.81 -47.43 -20.22
CA SER A 288 -10.28 -46.27 -20.97
C SER A 288 -9.20 -45.91 -22.00
N ALA A 289 -9.62 -45.65 -23.24
CA ALA A 289 -8.84 -44.76 -24.09
C ALA A 289 -8.55 -43.49 -23.27
N ALA A 290 -7.37 -42.90 -23.49
CA ALA A 290 -6.91 -41.69 -22.79
C ALA A 290 -8.05 -40.71 -22.50
N LEU A 291 -8.01 -40.05 -21.33
CA LEU A 291 -8.97 -39.02 -20.96
C LEU A 291 -9.20 -38.10 -22.18
N PRO A 292 -10.47 -37.78 -22.51
CA PRO A 292 -10.76 -36.91 -23.65
C PRO A 292 -9.92 -35.63 -23.55
N GLN A 293 -9.36 -35.17 -24.68
CA GLN A 293 -8.48 -33.99 -24.69
C GLN A 293 -9.13 -32.80 -23.99
N GLU A 294 -10.44 -32.64 -24.11
CA GLU A 294 -11.22 -31.61 -23.41
C GLU A 294 -11.17 -31.70 -21.87
N VAL A 295 -11.10 -32.92 -21.30
CA VAL A 295 -10.92 -33.14 -19.86
C VAL A 295 -9.48 -32.90 -19.46
N LEU A 296 -8.51 -33.29 -20.29
CA LEU A 296 -7.10 -32.97 -20.10
C LEU A 296 -6.87 -31.45 -20.16
N ASP A 297 -7.54 -30.74 -21.05
CA ASP A 297 -7.47 -29.29 -21.22
C ASP A 297 -8.17 -28.56 -20.06
N LYS A 298 -9.25 -29.13 -19.50
CA LYS A 298 -9.91 -28.64 -18.27
C LYS A 298 -9.10 -28.93 -17.01
N LEU A 299 -8.29 -29.99 -17.01
CA LEU A 299 -7.35 -30.31 -15.93
C LEU A 299 -5.98 -29.63 -16.10
N ALA A 300 -5.64 -29.11 -17.29
CA ALA A 300 -4.37 -28.47 -17.58
C ALA A 300 -4.06 -27.21 -16.72
N PRO A 301 -5.04 -26.36 -16.36
CA PRO A 301 -4.84 -25.27 -15.40
C PRO A 301 -4.55 -25.81 -13.99
N TYR A 302 -5.26 -26.86 -13.56
CA TYR A 302 -5.01 -27.52 -12.29
C TYR A 302 -3.67 -28.26 -12.27
N GLN A 303 -3.20 -28.81 -13.39
CA GLN A 303 -1.86 -29.37 -13.53
C GLN A 303 -0.77 -28.29 -13.49
N LYS A 304 -1.00 -27.09 -14.05
CA LYS A 304 -0.05 -25.97 -13.93
C LYS A 304 0.08 -25.42 -12.51
N GLY A 305 -1.02 -25.39 -11.74
CA GLY A 305 -1.00 -25.02 -10.31
C GLY A 305 -0.38 -26.11 -9.40
N TYR A 306 -0.47 -27.39 -9.78
CA TYR A 306 0.17 -28.49 -9.04
C TYR A 306 1.68 -28.61 -9.29
N MET A 307 2.22 -28.03 -10.38
CA MET A 307 3.63 -28.15 -10.77
C MET A 307 4.57 -27.15 -10.06
N ARG A 308 4.06 -26.32 -9.14
CA ARG A 308 4.89 -25.34 -8.40
C ARG A 308 4.68 -25.34 -6.88
N ARG A 309 3.85 -26.26 -6.36
CA ARG A 309 3.79 -26.44 -4.91
C ARG A 309 5.07 -27.11 -4.45
N ASN A 310 5.66 -26.53 -3.42
CA ASN A 310 6.75 -27.18 -2.71
C ASN A 310 6.27 -28.55 -2.24
N MET A 311 7.04 -29.57 -2.55
CA MET A 311 6.77 -30.93 -2.11
C MET A 311 7.23 -31.17 -0.67
N ILE A 312 7.91 -30.20 -0.07
CA ILE A 312 8.15 -30.10 1.37
C ILE A 312 6.88 -29.49 1.99
N ASP A 313 6.25 -30.19 2.94
CA ASP A 313 5.00 -29.81 3.60
C ASP A 313 5.20 -28.65 4.59
N ASP A 314 6.37 -28.53 5.21
CA ASP A 314 6.72 -27.46 6.16
C ASP A 314 8.08 -26.81 5.84
N PRO A 315 8.14 -25.99 4.77
CA PRO A 315 9.39 -25.35 4.36
C PRO A 315 9.80 -24.15 5.24
N GLU A 316 8.86 -23.59 6.01
CA GLU A 316 9.10 -22.50 6.97
C GLU A 316 9.47 -23.00 8.36
N PHE A 317 9.52 -24.32 8.57
CA PHE A 317 9.86 -24.96 9.84
C PHE A 317 9.01 -24.47 11.01
N ILE A 318 7.69 -24.35 10.79
CA ILE A 318 6.70 -24.02 11.83
C ILE A 318 6.55 -25.22 12.79
N ALA A 319 6.70 -26.44 12.27
CA ALA A 319 6.72 -27.71 12.97
C ALA A 319 7.98 -28.52 12.59
N LYS A 320 8.07 -29.78 13.04
CA LYS A 320 9.19 -30.68 12.70
C LYS A 320 8.74 -32.03 12.14
N ASP A 321 7.45 -32.19 11.90
CA ASP A 321 6.79 -33.49 11.72
C ASP A 321 7.13 -34.16 10.38
N GLU A 322 7.63 -33.40 9.40
CA GLU A 322 8.07 -33.91 8.11
C GLU A 322 9.44 -34.60 8.15
N TRP A 323 10.28 -34.29 9.13
CA TRP A 323 11.66 -34.74 9.19
C TRP A 323 11.82 -35.92 10.15
N THR A 324 12.71 -36.84 9.81
CA THR A 324 13.05 -37.96 10.70
C THR A 324 14.55 -38.20 10.70
N ALA A 325 15.10 -38.45 11.88
CA ALA A 325 16.52 -38.73 12.06
C ALA A 325 16.87 -40.18 11.71
N ARG A 326 18.06 -40.34 11.12
CA ARG A 326 18.70 -41.61 10.83
C ARG A 326 20.04 -41.69 11.57
N GLY A 327 20.07 -42.48 12.65
CA GLY A 327 21.24 -42.67 13.50
C GLY A 327 20.98 -42.18 14.92
N SER A 328 21.58 -42.85 15.93
CA SER A 328 21.37 -42.52 17.34
C SER A 328 21.94 -41.15 17.76
N ASP A 329 22.87 -40.63 16.95
CA ASP A 329 23.71 -39.48 17.31
C ASP A 329 23.41 -38.24 16.45
N ILE A 330 22.27 -38.26 15.76
CA ILE A 330 21.71 -37.15 14.99
C ILE A 330 20.58 -36.52 15.78
N THR A 331 20.68 -35.22 16.04
CA THR A 331 19.60 -34.43 16.62
C THR A 331 19.20 -33.34 15.64
N TYR A 332 17.93 -32.94 15.67
CA TYR A 332 17.44 -31.82 14.89
C TYR A 332 16.36 -31.05 15.66
N GLU A 333 16.35 -29.74 15.48
CA GLU A 333 15.41 -28.80 16.10
C GLU A 333 15.13 -27.64 15.15
N VAL A 334 13.95 -27.04 15.29
CA VAL A 334 13.72 -25.71 14.73
C VAL A 334 14.54 -24.74 15.56
N ASP A 335 15.48 -24.05 14.94
CA ASP A 335 16.36 -23.11 15.60
C ASP A 335 15.58 -21.88 16.05
N SER A 336 15.99 -21.27 17.17
CA SER A 336 15.38 -20.02 17.65
C SER A 336 15.70 -18.81 16.77
N SER A 337 16.73 -18.91 15.92
CA SER A 337 17.08 -17.87 14.95
C SER A 337 16.33 -18.05 13.64
N THR A 338 16.06 -16.94 12.98
CA THR A 338 15.54 -16.91 11.63
C THR A 338 16.65 -16.48 10.66
N TYR A 339 16.56 -16.94 9.42
CA TYR A 339 17.37 -16.44 8.33
C TYR A 339 16.48 -15.58 7.43
N ASN A 340 16.75 -14.27 7.36
CA ASN A 340 15.91 -13.31 6.61
C ASN A 340 14.41 -13.35 6.97
N GLY A 341 14.05 -13.78 8.18
CA GLY A 341 12.66 -13.92 8.61
C GLY A 341 12.08 -15.34 8.43
N HIS A 342 12.78 -16.25 7.75
CA HIS A 342 12.38 -17.64 7.57
C HIS A 342 12.87 -18.51 8.73
N GLY A 343 12.08 -19.54 9.06
CA GLY A 343 12.50 -20.55 10.02
C GLY A 343 13.74 -21.32 9.56
N VAL A 344 14.48 -21.85 10.51
CA VAL A 344 15.72 -22.59 10.25
C VAL A 344 15.66 -23.95 10.93
N LEU A 345 15.87 -25.03 10.18
CA LEU A 345 16.11 -26.35 10.73
C LEU A 345 17.59 -26.51 11.02
N LYS A 346 17.92 -26.70 12.30
CA LYS A 346 19.26 -27.02 12.75
C LYS A 346 19.39 -28.52 12.95
N VAL A 347 20.36 -29.12 12.28
CA VAL A 347 20.68 -30.56 12.36
C VAL A 347 22.10 -30.72 12.86
N VAL A 348 22.30 -31.54 13.89
CA VAL A 348 23.60 -31.74 14.54
C VAL A 348 23.99 -33.22 14.46
N SER A 349 25.22 -33.49 14.03
CA SER A 349 25.86 -34.81 14.11
C SER A 349 27.02 -34.78 15.10
N THR A 350 27.02 -35.71 16.07
CA THR A 350 28.05 -35.77 17.13
C THR A 350 29.07 -36.90 16.99
N THR A 351 28.82 -37.91 16.13
CA THR A 351 29.71 -39.07 15.92
C THR A 351 30.09 -39.33 14.46
N GLY A 352 29.45 -38.62 13.53
CA GLY A 352 29.93 -38.48 12.15
C GLY A 352 29.35 -39.42 11.09
N LYS A 353 28.28 -40.18 11.38
CA LYS A 353 27.52 -40.89 10.34
C LYS A 353 26.03 -40.88 10.65
N GLY A 354 25.22 -40.42 9.70
CA GLY A 354 23.77 -40.34 9.84
C GLY A 354 23.21 -39.12 9.11
N GLY A 355 21.93 -38.84 9.33
CA GLY A 355 21.29 -37.71 8.69
C GLY A 355 19.85 -37.50 9.10
N VAL A 356 19.19 -36.55 8.43
CA VAL A 356 17.74 -36.40 8.49
C VAL A 356 17.17 -36.54 7.10
N TYR A 357 15.93 -37.00 7.00
CA TYR A 357 15.24 -37.14 5.73
C TYR A 357 13.77 -36.74 5.88
N THR A 358 13.15 -36.36 4.76
CA THR A 358 11.73 -36.01 4.71
C THR A 358 10.86 -37.25 4.59
N THR A 359 9.56 -37.09 4.86
CA THR A 359 8.55 -38.06 4.43
C THR A 359 8.64 -38.31 2.91
N THR A 360 8.29 -39.53 2.48
CA THR A 360 8.38 -39.91 1.06
C THR A 360 7.24 -39.31 0.25
N LYS A 361 7.56 -38.75 -0.91
CA LYS A 361 6.60 -38.17 -1.85
C LYS A 361 6.46 -39.06 -3.09
N PRO A 362 5.24 -39.30 -3.60
CA PRO A 362 5.03 -40.16 -4.78
C PRO A 362 5.59 -39.49 -6.05
N VAL A 363 6.32 -40.26 -6.87
CA VAL A 363 6.96 -39.80 -8.11
C VAL A 363 6.93 -40.92 -9.14
N MET A 364 6.70 -40.58 -10.41
CA MET A 364 6.73 -41.51 -11.53
C MET A 364 8.09 -41.53 -12.23
N ALA A 365 8.46 -42.69 -12.79
CA ALA A 365 9.61 -42.77 -13.69
C ALA A 365 9.44 -41.83 -14.91
N GLY A 366 10.53 -41.14 -15.29
CA GLY A 366 10.55 -40.13 -16.35
C GLY A 366 10.04 -38.75 -15.94
N GLN A 367 9.55 -38.58 -14.71
CA GLN A 367 9.08 -37.29 -14.21
C GLN A 367 10.25 -36.36 -13.91
N THR A 368 10.17 -35.12 -14.39
CA THR A 368 11.19 -34.09 -14.13
C THR A 368 10.93 -33.40 -12.81
N ILE A 369 11.97 -33.25 -12.00
CA ILE A 369 11.97 -32.67 -10.67
C ILE A 369 13.11 -31.65 -10.56
N SER A 370 12.93 -30.62 -9.75
CA SER A 370 13.99 -29.68 -9.41
C SER A 370 14.01 -29.42 -7.91
N MET A 371 15.19 -29.15 -7.33
CA MET A 371 15.38 -28.81 -5.92
C MET A 371 16.21 -27.55 -5.69
N SER A 372 15.86 -26.76 -4.68
CA SER A 372 16.66 -25.65 -4.13
C SER A 372 16.70 -25.76 -2.62
N LEU A 373 17.79 -25.29 -2.02
CA LEU A 373 17.86 -25.10 -0.57
C LEU A 373 18.89 -24.03 -0.21
N ILE A 374 18.70 -23.40 0.95
CA ILE A 374 19.68 -22.48 1.52
C ILE A 374 20.25 -23.10 2.77
N THR A 375 21.57 -23.20 2.83
CA THR A 375 22.20 -23.91 3.94
C THR A 375 23.56 -23.37 4.33
N SER A 376 23.90 -23.50 5.61
CA SER A 376 25.22 -23.26 6.17
C SER A 376 25.67 -24.52 6.91
N PHE A 377 26.88 -24.99 6.64
CA PHE A 377 27.48 -26.14 7.34
C PHE A 377 28.67 -25.69 8.17
N VAL A 378 28.62 -25.95 9.47
CA VAL A 378 29.63 -25.55 10.44
C VAL A 378 30.21 -26.80 11.09
N SER A 379 31.53 -26.98 10.98
CA SER A 379 32.24 -28.06 11.66
C SER A 379 33.59 -27.59 12.17
N SER A 380 34.03 -28.15 13.30
CA SER A 380 35.40 -28.04 13.80
C SER A 380 36.35 -29.07 13.16
N ASP A 381 35.83 -30.06 12.45
CA ASP A 381 36.58 -31.05 11.69
C ASP A 381 36.60 -30.64 10.22
N THR A 382 37.78 -30.25 9.71
CA THR A 382 37.97 -29.81 8.33
C THR A 382 37.72 -30.90 7.28
N ASN A 383 37.62 -32.17 7.70
CA ASN A 383 37.30 -33.29 6.81
C ASN A 383 35.82 -33.69 6.87
N ALA A 384 35.05 -33.08 7.78
CA ALA A 384 33.61 -33.32 7.84
C ALA A 384 32.93 -32.74 6.60
N ASN A 385 31.86 -33.38 6.15
CA ASN A 385 30.97 -32.80 5.15
C ASN A 385 29.52 -33.17 5.42
N ALA A 386 28.63 -32.37 4.86
CA ALA A 386 27.21 -32.68 4.74
C ALA A 386 26.81 -32.73 3.27
N SER A 387 25.74 -33.44 2.94
CA SER A 387 25.21 -33.53 1.59
C SER A 387 23.69 -33.45 1.63
N ALA A 388 23.08 -32.84 0.61
CA ALA A 388 21.64 -32.83 0.42
C ALA A 388 21.30 -33.48 -0.93
N THR A 389 20.51 -34.55 -0.88
CA THR A 389 20.19 -35.38 -2.03
C THR A 389 18.70 -35.71 -2.11
N ILE A 390 18.15 -35.71 -3.31
CA ILE A 390 16.90 -36.41 -3.62
C ILE A 390 17.24 -37.88 -3.81
N THR A 391 16.62 -38.76 -3.03
CA THR A 391 16.74 -40.20 -3.19
C THR A 391 15.48 -40.76 -3.84
N PHE A 392 15.63 -41.48 -4.96
CA PHE A 392 14.55 -42.17 -5.66
C PHE A 392 14.37 -43.60 -5.16
N LEU A 393 13.12 -44.02 -4.96
CA LEU A 393 12.76 -45.25 -4.25
C LEU A 393 11.87 -46.18 -5.10
N LYS A 394 12.05 -47.49 -4.94
CA LYS A 394 11.26 -48.55 -5.61
C LYS A 394 9.90 -48.80 -4.95
N ASP A 395 9.80 -48.52 -3.65
CA ASP A 395 8.61 -48.67 -2.83
C ASP A 395 8.53 -47.52 -1.81
N ALA A 396 7.39 -46.83 -1.78
CA ALA A 396 7.12 -45.74 -0.84
C ALA A 396 6.97 -46.24 0.61
N ASN A 397 6.63 -47.52 0.81
CA ASN A 397 6.32 -48.09 2.12
C ASN A 397 7.42 -49.01 2.68
N ALA A 398 8.51 -49.20 1.94
CA ALA A 398 9.61 -50.03 2.41
C ALA A 398 10.34 -49.37 3.59
N SER A 399 10.90 -50.20 4.47
CA SER A 399 11.64 -49.74 5.65
C SER A 399 12.71 -48.72 5.24
N ILE A 400 12.80 -47.63 6.01
CA ILE A 400 13.74 -46.54 5.77
C ILE A 400 15.21 -46.99 5.70
N ASN A 401 15.51 -48.10 6.38
CA ASN A 401 16.84 -48.68 6.46
C ASN A 401 17.09 -49.79 5.43
N ASP A 402 16.18 -50.03 4.47
CA ASP A 402 16.40 -51.01 3.41
C ASP A 402 17.34 -50.44 2.33
N PRO A 403 18.60 -50.91 2.28
CA PRO A 403 19.56 -50.42 1.29
C PRO A 403 19.16 -50.80 -0.15
N ASN A 404 18.23 -51.75 -0.35
CA ASN A 404 17.80 -52.20 -1.66
C ASN A 404 16.65 -51.36 -2.25
N ASN A 405 16.04 -50.50 -1.44
CA ASN A 405 14.89 -49.69 -1.85
C ASN A 405 15.31 -48.44 -2.65
N ALA A 406 16.51 -47.91 -2.41
CA ALA A 406 17.06 -46.81 -3.20
C ALA A 406 17.41 -47.28 -4.64
N ILE A 407 17.05 -46.47 -5.63
CA ILE A 407 17.38 -46.67 -7.04
C ILE A 407 18.62 -45.85 -7.38
N SER A 408 18.56 -44.55 -7.11
CA SER A 408 19.65 -43.61 -7.26
C SER A 408 19.39 -42.42 -6.34
N SER A 409 20.42 -41.58 -6.20
CA SER A 409 20.31 -40.27 -5.59
C SER A 409 20.96 -39.22 -6.48
N GLU A 410 20.36 -38.04 -6.49
CA GLU A 410 20.85 -36.86 -7.18
C GLU A 410 20.84 -35.72 -6.18
N GLY A 411 21.85 -34.85 -6.17
CA GLY A 411 21.94 -33.83 -5.13
C GLY A 411 22.89 -32.70 -5.46
N ILE A 412 22.97 -31.78 -4.52
CA ILE A 412 23.89 -30.65 -4.60
C ILE A 412 25.31 -31.09 -4.18
N PRO A 413 26.37 -30.34 -4.54
CA PRO A 413 27.73 -30.63 -4.11
C PRO A 413 27.85 -30.79 -2.57
N SER A 414 28.81 -31.60 -2.13
CA SER A 414 29.09 -31.78 -0.70
C SER A 414 29.42 -30.45 -0.04
N LEU A 415 28.70 -30.15 1.04
CA LEU A 415 28.89 -28.99 1.90
C LEU A 415 30.11 -29.24 2.78
N ASN A 416 31.20 -28.54 2.47
CA ASN A 416 32.44 -28.62 3.23
C ASN A 416 32.56 -27.42 4.18
N PRO A 417 33.24 -27.57 5.33
CA PRO A 417 33.50 -26.50 6.29
C PRO A 417 34.60 -25.57 5.76
N ASP A 418 34.30 -24.81 4.71
CA ASP A 418 35.22 -23.80 4.17
C ASP A 418 35.05 -22.48 4.94
N ASN A 419 35.64 -22.35 6.15
CA ASN A 419 35.87 -21.12 6.95
C ASN A 419 34.79 -20.01 6.97
N ASN A 420 33.58 -20.24 6.49
CA ASN A 420 32.59 -19.22 6.21
C ASN A 420 31.25 -19.73 6.71
N THR A 421 30.81 -19.16 7.83
CA THR A 421 29.53 -19.42 8.50
C THR A 421 28.31 -18.94 7.71
N ALA A 422 28.51 -18.40 6.52
CA ALA A 422 27.47 -17.82 5.68
C ALA A 422 26.58 -18.88 5.04
N TYR A 423 25.27 -18.61 5.04
CA TYR A 423 24.28 -19.36 4.26
C TYR A 423 24.57 -19.28 2.77
N GLN A 424 24.45 -20.41 2.08
CA GLN A 424 24.68 -20.57 0.66
C GLN A 424 23.44 -21.18 0.01
N ARG A 425 23.01 -20.62 -1.14
CA ARG A 425 21.90 -21.14 -1.92
C ARG A 425 22.43 -22.16 -2.94
N PHE A 426 21.83 -23.34 -2.95
CA PHE A 426 22.14 -24.39 -3.91
C PHE A 426 20.89 -24.78 -4.69
N ARG A 427 21.06 -25.05 -5.99
CA ARG A 427 20.00 -25.52 -6.87
C ARG A 427 20.47 -26.72 -7.67
N LYS A 428 19.58 -27.68 -7.89
CA LYS A 428 19.74 -28.75 -8.87
C LYS A 428 18.45 -28.90 -9.65
N GLU A 429 18.53 -28.56 -10.93
CA GLU A 429 17.40 -28.45 -11.83
C GLU A 429 17.42 -29.58 -12.86
N HIS A 430 16.27 -29.89 -13.45
CA HIS A 430 16.11 -30.89 -14.50
C HIS A 430 16.55 -32.31 -14.07
N ILE A 431 16.16 -32.75 -12.87
CA ILE A 431 16.39 -34.11 -12.39
C ILE A 431 15.31 -35.03 -12.96
N ILE A 432 15.70 -35.98 -13.81
CA ILE A 432 14.74 -36.94 -14.40
C ILE A 432 14.67 -38.18 -13.50
N ALA A 433 13.48 -38.48 -12.99
CA ALA A 433 13.24 -39.68 -12.18
C ALA A 433 13.58 -40.96 -12.98
N PRO A 434 14.46 -41.83 -12.47
CA PRO A 434 14.90 -43.01 -13.21
C PRO A 434 13.82 -44.08 -13.34
N ALA A 435 14.02 -45.01 -14.27
CA ALA A 435 13.13 -46.14 -14.49
C ALA A 435 12.92 -46.96 -13.19
N GLY A 436 11.67 -47.31 -12.89
CA GLY A 436 11.29 -48.08 -11.69
C GLY A 436 11.05 -47.23 -10.44
N THR A 437 11.17 -45.91 -10.51
CA THR A 437 10.83 -44.97 -9.43
C THR A 437 9.33 -45.02 -9.11
N LYS A 438 9.00 -45.06 -7.82
CA LYS A 438 7.64 -44.91 -7.30
C LYS A 438 7.50 -43.77 -6.28
N ALA A 439 8.59 -43.37 -5.65
CA ALA A 439 8.62 -42.29 -4.68
C ALA A 439 10.00 -41.65 -4.62
N MET A 440 10.07 -40.47 -4.00
CA MET A 440 11.33 -39.79 -3.66
C MET A 440 11.30 -39.22 -2.23
N ARG A 441 12.45 -38.77 -1.75
CA ARG A 441 12.58 -37.97 -0.51
C ARG A 441 13.81 -37.08 -0.57
N LEU A 442 13.84 -36.00 0.20
CA LEU A 442 15.06 -35.25 0.49
C LEU A 442 15.82 -35.93 1.63
N SER A 443 17.14 -36.05 1.51
CA SER A 443 18.02 -36.65 2.51
C SER A 443 19.22 -35.74 2.74
N LEU A 444 19.40 -35.32 3.99
CA LEU A 444 20.56 -34.59 4.48
C LEU A 444 21.47 -35.57 5.21
N GLU A 445 22.62 -35.90 4.64
CA GLU A 445 23.55 -36.89 5.22
C GLU A 445 24.88 -36.25 5.63
N PHE A 446 25.41 -36.66 6.78
CA PHE A 446 26.68 -36.21 7.34
C PHE A 446 27.73 -37.30 7.22
N ASN A 447 28.96 -36.87 6.91
CA ASN A 447 30.18 -37.65 7.04
C ASN A 447 31.17 -36.83 7.88
N GLY A 448 31.20 -37.05 9.19
CA GLY A 448 31.94 -36.26 10.17
C GLY A 448 31.03 -35.46 11.12
N VAL A 449 31.62 -34.91 12.18
CA VAL A 449 30.91 -34.13 13.20
C VAL A 449 30.59 -32.74 12.64
N GLY A 450 29.42 -32.17 12.93
CA GLY A 450 29.09 -30.82 12.46
C GLY A 450 27.62 -30.46 12.64
N THR A 451 27.33 -29.19 12.39
CA THR A 451 25.98 -28.60 12.43
C THR A 451 25.62 -28.07 11.06
N LEU A 452 24.48 -28.50 10.54
CA LEU A 452 23.88 -28.01 9.32
C LEU A 452 22.67 -27.14 9.68
N TYR A 453 22.64 -25.93 9.15
CA TYR A 453 21.49 -25.04 9.18
C TYR A 453 20.83 -25.09 7.81
N LEU A 454 19.55 -25.44 7.75
CA LEU A 454 18.75 -25.47 6.52
C LEU A 454 17.62 -24.47 6.65
N THR A 455 17.44 -23.65 5.63
CA THR A 455 16.29 -22.77 5.48
C THR A 455 15.80 -22.83 4.03
N GLU A 456 14.53 -22.52 3.82
CA GLU A 456 13.95 -22.40 2.49
C GLU A 456 14.14 -23.64 1.57
N PRO A 457 13.90 -24.90 2.02
CA PRO A 457 14.02 -26.06 1.14
C PRO A 457 12.84 -26.10 0.15
N LEU A 458 13.12 -26.27 -1.13
CA LEU A 458 12.12 -26.30 -2.20
C LEU A 458 12.34 -27.51 -3.10
N ILE A 459 11.28 -28.29 -3.32
CA ILE A 459 11.23 -29.37 -4.32
C ILE A 459 9.97 -29.22 -5.14
N VAL A 460 10.09 -29.22 -6.47
CA VAL A 460 8.94 -29.02 -7.38
C VAL A 460 8.98 -30.00 -8.54
N PHE A 461 7.81 -30.21 -9.16
CA PHE A 461 7.70 -30.91 -10.42
C PHE A 461 7.96 -29.97 -11.60
N GLY A 462 9.07 -30.16 -12.29
CA GLY A 462 9.42 -29.31 -13.43
C GLY A 462 10.91 -29.25 -13.70
N GLU A 463 11.25 -28.64 -14.84
CA GLU A 463 12.63 -28.47 -15.30
C GLU A 463 13.44 -27.50 -14.42
N ASN A 464 12.77 -26.53 -13.78
CA ASN A 464 13.41 -25.51 -12.94
C ASN A 464 12.67 -25.38 -11.60
N VAL A 465 13.38 -24.95 -10.55
CA VAL A 465 12.80 -24.76 -9.20
C VAL A 465 11.89 -23.54 -9.14
N GLY A 466 12.19 -22.50 -9.92
CA GLY A 466 11.58 -21.18 -9.76
C GLY A 466 12.07 -20.45 -8.49
N PRO A 467 11.54 -19.26 -8.21
CA PRO A 467 11.84 -18.47 -7.03
C PRO A 467 11.19 -19.01 -5.75
N TYR A 468 11.74 -18.67 -4.59
CA TYR A 468 11.22 -19.10 -3.28
C TYR A 468 10.10 -18.18 -2.76
N GLU A 469 10.14 -16.87 -3.08
CA GLU A 469 9.15 -15.86 -2.69
C GLU A 469 8.40 -15.25 -3.89
N LEU A 470 7.19 -14.73 -3.65
CA LEU A 470 6.35 -14.05 -4.65
C LEU A 470 7.04 -12.80 -5.27
N ASP A 471 7.94 -12.17 -4.55
CA ASP A 471 8.70 -10.99 -5.03
C ASP A 471 9.83 -11.40 -6.00
N GLU A 472 10.41 -12.58 -5.77
CA GLU A 472 11.42 -13.20 -6.64
C GLU A 472 10.74 -13.79 -7.90
N TYR A 473 9.43 -14.09 -7.82
CA TYR A 473 8.56 -14.43 -8.95
C TYR A 473 8.38 -13.26 -9.92
N GLN A 474 8.07 -12.04 -9.48
CA GLN A 474 7.90 -10.88 -10.40
C GLN A 474 9.17 -10.61 -11.23
N THR A 475 10.33 -10.59 -10.55
CA THR A 475 11.65 -10.35 -11.16
C THR A 475 12.02 -11.46 -12.17
N GLN A 476 11.73 -12.73 -11.84
CA GLN A 476 11.98 -13.84 -12.75
C GLN A 476 10.88 -14.04 -13.79
N LEU A 477 9.65 -13.61 -13.55
CA LEU A 477 8.58 -13.63 -14.55
C LEU A 477 8.90 -12.62 -15.63
N GLU A 478 9.40 -11.43 -15.31
CA GLU A 478 9.87 -10.45 -16.29
C GLU A 478 11.07 -10.99 -17.10
N MET A 479 12.00 -11.70 -16.45
CA MET A 479 13.09 -12.42 -17.13
C MET A 479 12.60 -13.61 -17.98
N MET A 480 11.61 -14.38 -17.52
CA MET A 480 11.12 -15.61 -18.18
C MET A 480 10.03 -15.36 -19.21
N THR A 481 9.27 -14.27 -19.10
CA THR A 481 8.17 -13.93 -20.03
C THR A 481 8.58 -12.96 -21.12
N SER A 482 9.78 -12.34 -21.04
CA SER A 482 10.33 -11.55 -22.15
C SER A 482 11.78 -11.86 -22.58
N ARG A 483 12.65 -12.48 -21.77
CA ARG A 483 14.12 -12.42 -21.99
C ARG A 483 14.90 -13.66 -21.49
N LYS A 484 14.76 -14.81 -22.17
CA LYS A 484 15.48 -16.07 -21.84
C LYS A 484 17.01 -15.88 -21.79
N ASN A 485 17.64 -16.10 -20.63
CA ASN A 485 19.09 -16.34 -20.55
C ASN A 485 19.39 -17.73 -21.14
N LEU A 486 20.29 -17.78 -22.11
CA LEU A 486 20.62 -18.99 -22.85
C LEU A 486 21.70 -19.83 -22.14
N ILE A 487 22.39 -19.27 -21.14
CA ILE A 487 23.37 -19.99 -20.31
C ILE A 487 22.62 -20.72 -19.18
N VAL A 488 22.79 -22.04 -19.13
CA VAL A 488 22.03 -22.95 -18.25
C VAL A 488 22.56 -22.94 -16.80
N ASP A 489 23.81 -22.53 -16.59
CA ASP A 489 24.44 -22.42 -15.26
C ASP A 489 25.22 -21.09 -15.11
N PRO A 490 24.52 -19.95 -14.98
CA PRO A 490 25.16 -18.64 -14.84
C PRO A 490 25.85 -18.45 -13.47
N GLU A 491 25.52 -19.29 -12.49
CA GLU A 491 26.11 -19.30 -11.15
C GLU A 491 27.30 -20.26 -11.02
N LEU A 492 27.68 -20.94 -12.10
CA LEU A 492 28.87 -21.78 -12.22
C LEU A 492 28.92 -22.89 -11.14
N ASN A 493 27.76 -23.50 -10.87
CA ASN A 493 27.52 -24.55 -9.89
C ASN A 493 27.92 -25.97 -10.33
N ASP A 494 28.17 -26.22 -11.62
CA ASP A 494 28.68 -27.49 -12.14
C ASP A 494 30.01 -27.31 -12.88
N GLU A 495 31.13 -27.75 -12.29
CA GLU A 495 32.51 -27.37 -12.69
C GLU A 495 33.00 -27.85 -14.07
N SER A 496 32.21 -28.55 -14.91
CA SER A 496 32.79 -29.11 -16.15
C SER A 496 31.85 -29.54 -17.29
N ASN A 497 30.53 -29.66 -17.10
CA ASN A 497 29.69 -30.26 -18.15
C ASN A 497 29.25 -29.27 -19.25
N PHE A 498 29.17 -27.98 -18.92
CA PHE A 498 28.79 -26.94 -19.89
C PHE A 498 29.98 -26.29 -20.59
N TRP A 499 31.16 -26.23 -19.96
CA TRP A 499 32.36 -25.60 -20.51
C TRP A 499 33.39 -26.64 -20.94
N THR A 500 33.77 -26.62 -22.21
CA THR A 500 34.78 -27.54 -22.76
C THR A 500 36.11 -26.83 -22.96
N ALA A 501 37.17 -27.37 -22.38
CA ALA A 501 38.54 -26.90 -22.58
C ALA A 501 39.12 -27.34 -23.93
N ARG A 502 39.87 -26.46 -24.60
CA ARG A 502 40.58 -26.74 -25.85
C ARG A 502 42.00 -26.20 -25.80
N ASN A 503 42.89 -26.79 -26.60
CA ASN A 503 44.31 -26.43 -26.70
C ASN A 503 45.00 -26.33 -25.34
N GLY A 504 44.94 -27.40 -24.53
CA GLY A 504 45.67 -27.50 -23.26
C GLY A 504 45.19 -26.59 -22.13
N LEU A 505 44.10 -25.83 -22.31
CA LEU A 505 43.49 -25.03 -21.24
C LEU A 505 43.03 -25.92 -20.08
N THR A 506 43.23 -25.47 -18.85
CA THR A 506 42.62 -26.10 -17.67
C THR A 506 41.44 -25.27 -17.19
N ILE A 507 40.33 -25.95 -16.87
CA ILE A 507 39.10 -25.35 -16.32
C ILE A 507 38.87 -25.98 -14.96
N LYS A 508 38.68 -25.15 -13.93
CA LYS A 508 38.27 -25.59 -12.60
C LYS A 508 37.46 -24.49 -11.93
N ARG A 509 36.67 -24.82 -10.91
CA ARG A 509 36.16 -23.78 -10.01
C ARG A 509 37.28 -23.25 -9.15
N ASP A 510 37.26 -21.95 -8.89
CA ASP A 510 38.18 -21.34 -7.96
C ASP A 510 37.60 -21.23 -6.54
N LYS A 511 38.49 -21.15 -5.56
CA LYS A 511 38.12 -20.78 -4.19
C LYS A 511 37.76 -19.29 -4.11
N MET A 512 38.27 -18.48 -5.03
CA MET A 512 37.89 -17.09 -5.22
C MET A 512 36.40 -16.99 -5.50
N LYS A 513 35.75 -16.00 -4.86
CA LYS A 513 34.36 -15.62 -5.11
C LYS A 513 34.34 -14.19 -5.62
N TYR A 514 33.44 -13.90 -6.54
CA TYR A 514 33.14 -12.53 -6.96
C TYR A 514 31.78 -12.14 -6.37
N ASN A 515 31.76 -11.20 -5.43
CA ASN A 515 30.54 -10.76 -4.74
C ASN A 515 29.66 -11.89 -4.14
N GLY A 516 30.24 -13.05 -3.86
CA GLY A 516 29.52 -14.23 -3.34
C GLY A 516 29.18 -15.29 -4.40
N HIS A 517 29.29 -14.96 -5.68
CA HIS A 517 29.10 -15.89 -6.80
C HIS A 517 30.32 -16.80 -6.97
N ASN A 518 30.09 -18.00 -7.52
CA ASN A 518 31.17 -18.90 -7.88
C ASN A 518 31.96 -18.34 -9.07
N VAL A 519 33.24 -18.67 -9.09
CA VAL A 519 34.17 -18.22 -10.14
C VAL A 519 34.70 -19.44 -10.88
N LEU A 520 34.70 -19.36 -12.21
CA LEU A 520 35.36 -20.32 -13.07
C LEU A 520 36.78 -19.83 -13.34
N HIS A 521 37.79 -20.65 -13.02
CA HIS A 521 39.20 -20.39 -13.28
C HIS A 521 39.65 -21.14 -14.53
N LEU A 522 40.05 -20.37 -15.53
CA LEU A 522 40.66 -20.82 -16.78
C LEU A 522 42.16 -20.54 -16.71
N SER A 523 43.00 -21.55 -16.93
CA SER A 523 44.45 -21.38 -16.83
C SER A 523 45.19 -21.98 -18.02
N ASN A 524 46.14 -21.22 -18.57
CA ASN A 524 47.13 -21.69 -19.53
C ASN A 524 48.53 -21.25 -19.06
N HIS A 525 49.38 -22.21 -18.69
CA HIS A 525 50.76 -21.94 -18.29
C HIS A 525 51.79 -22.58 -19.23
N ASP A 526 51.35 -23.18 -20.34
CA ASP A 526 52.23 -23.77 -21.34
C ASP A 526 52.64 -22.72 -22.38
N VAL A 527 53.90 -22.28 -22.30
CA VAL A 527 54.48 -21.27 -23.19
C VAL A 527 54.56 -21.70 -24.66
N THR A 528 54.39 -23.00 -24.96
CA THR A 528 54.32 -23.50 -26.35
C THR A 528 52.93 -23.30 -26.96
N ILE A 529 51.90 -23.09 -26.13
CA ILE A 529 50.53 -22.88 -26.55
C ILE A 529 50.27 -21.39 -26.71
N LYS A 530 50.23 -20.95 -27.97
CA LYS A 530 49.99 -19.54 -28.31
C LYS A 530 48.55 -19.10 -28.05
N GLN A 531 47.59 -20.03 -28.09
CA GLN A 531 46.17 -19.74 -27.90
C GLN A 531 45.45 -20.94 -27.28
N ALA A 532 44.87 -20.74 -26.10
CA ALA A 532 44.08 -21.70 -25.35
C ALA A 532 42.66 -21.15 -25.12
N PHE A 533 41.62 -21.99 -25.13
CA PHE A 533 40.25 -21.46 -24.99
C PHE A 533 39.25 -22.43 -24.36
N ALA A 534 38.25 -21.86 -23.68
CA ALA A 534 37.08 -22.54 -23.18
C ALA A 534 35.88 -22.21 -24.07
N VAL A 535 35.04 -23.20 -24.37
CA VAL A 535 33.81 -23.01 -25.16
C VAL A 535 32.59 -23.54 -24.42
N SER A 536 31.50 -22.79 -24.45
CA SER A 536 30.23 -23.16 -23.84
C SER A 536 29.52 -24.31 -24.58
N GLY A 537 28.48 -24.87 -23.95
CA GLY A 537 27.47 -25.71 -24.58
C GLY A 537 26.75 -24.98 -25.72
N LYS A 538 26.04 -25.74 -26.56
CA LYS A 538 25.26 -25.17 -27.67
C LYS A 538 24.02 -24.45 -27.11
N MET A 539 23.79 -23.22 -27.57
CA MET A 539 22.63 -22.41 -27.20
C MET A 539 21.80 -22.12 -28.44
N GLU A 540 20.56 -22.58 -28.49
CA GLU A 540 19.68 -22.34 -29.66
C GLU A 540 19.31 -20.86 -29.79
N VAL A 541 19.34 -20.34 -31.02
CA VAL A 541 19.05 -18.93 -31.34
C VAL A 541 18.22 -18.83 -32.61
N THR A 542 17.42 -17.76 -32.72
CA THR A 542 16.55 -17.53 -33.90
C THR A 542 17.18 -16.51 -34.85
N PRO A 543 17.26 -16.77 -36.17
CA PRO A 543 17.69 -15.76 -37.14
C PRO A 543 16.96 -14.42 -37.02
N GLY A 544 17.70 -13.30 -37.04
CA GLY A 544 17.14 -11.95 -36.92
C GLY A 544 16.82 -11.50 -35.48
N GLN A 545 16.91 -12.40 -34.50
CA GLN A 545 16.80 -12.07 -33.08
C GLN A 545 17.99 -11.21 -32.64
N THR A 546 17.81 -10.36 -31.63
CA THR A 546 18.92 -9.61 -31.02
C THR A 546 19.37 -10.31 -29.75
N LEU A 547 20.69 -10.43 -29.57
CA LEU A 547 21.32 -10.93 -28.35
C LEU A 547 22.15 -9.85 -27.67
N ALA A 548 22.25 -9.98 -26.35
CA ALA A 548 23.20 -9.25 -25.55
C ALA A 548 23.87 -10.18 -24.54
N PHE A 549 25.13 -9.91 -24.22
CA PHE A 549 25.93 -10.73 -23.32
C PHE A 549 26.58 -9.85 -22.26
N LEU A 550 26.66 -10.35 -21.03
CA LEU A 550 27.30 -9.69 -19.90
C LEU A 550 28.15 -10.68 -19.12
N ASN A 551 29.32 -10.24 -18.65
CA ASN A 551 30.18 -11.05 -17.81
C ASN A 551 31.19 -10.21 -17.03
N GLU A 552 31.61 -10.71 -15.87
CA GLU A 552 32.73 -10.19 -15.09
C GLU A 552 33.95 -11.10 -15.26
N ALA A 553 35.12 -10.52 -15.54
CA ALA A 553 36.35 -11.30 -15.64
C ALA A 553 37.57 -10.62 -15.00
N TYR A 554 38.54 -11.43 -14.59
CA TYR A 554 39.81 -10.99 -14.01
C TYR A 554 40.96 -11.76 -14.67
N LEU A 555 41.95 -11.06 -15.22
CA LEU A 555 43.07 -11.67 -15.92
C LEU A 555 44.40 -11.42 -15.20
N THR A 556 45.15 -12.49 -14.95
CA THR A 556 46.52 -12.49 -14.42
C THR A 556 47.47 -13.05 -15.49
N PRO A 557 48.12 -12.22 -16.32
CA PRO A 557 49.08 -12.71 -17.30
C PRO A 557 50.37 -13.19 -16.62
N THR A 558 50.91 -14.34 -17.04
CA THR A 558 52.20 -14.84 -16.52
C THR A 558 53.40 -14.48 -17.38
N THR A 559 53.17 -13.99 -18.61
CA THR A 559 54.21 -13.45 -19.51
C THR A 559 53.81 -12.12 -20.12
N THR A 560 54.79 -11.26 -20.39
CA THR A 560 54.58 -9.98 -21.08
C THR A 560 54.03 -10.22 -22.49
N GLY A 561 52.87 -9.63 -22.81
CA GLY A 561 52.20 -9.77 -24.11
C GLY A 561 51.05 -10.78 -24.14
N SER A 562 50.78 -11.49 -23.04
CA SER A 562 49.56 -12.29 -22.91
C SER A 562 48.31 -11.42 -22.81
N ASN A 563 47.21 -11.84 -23.42
CA ASN A 563 45.90 -11.20 -23.29
C ASN A 563 44.79 -12.25 -23.27
N ALA A 564 43.56 -11.82 -22.95
CA ALA A 564 42.39 -12.67 -23.12
C ALA A 564 41.30 -11.96 -23.92
N SER A 565 40.33 -12.72 -24.42
CA SER A 565 39.13 -12.18 -25.08
C SER A 565 37.93 -13.07 -24.80
N VAL A 566 36.74 -12.47 -24.84
CA VAL A 566 35.47 -13.20 -24.89
C VAL A 566 34.86 -13.05 -26.28
N GLN A 567 34.19 -14.10 -26.76
CA GLN A 567 33.64 -14.13 -28.11
C GLN A 567 32.26 -14.80 -28.16
N ILE A 568 31.38 -14.30 -29.01
CA ILE A 568 30.11 -14.96 -29.37
C ILE A 568 30.23 -15.50 -30.80
N ALA A 569 30.16 -16.82 -30.95
CA ALA A 569 30.28 -17.52 -32.22
C ALA A 569 28.93 -18.09 -32.67
N PHE A 570 28.54 -17.84 -33.93
CA PHE A 570 27.32 -18.35 -34.55
C PHE A 570 27.60 -19.48 -35.55
N TYR A 571 26.71 -20.48 -35.61
CA TYR A 571 26.85 -21.69 -36.42
C TYR A 571 25.55 -22.07 -37.13
N THR A 572 25.66 -22.64 -38.33
CA THR A 572 24.52 -23.12 -39.15
C THR A 572 24.02 -24.49 -38.69
N LYS A 573 22.81 -24.89 -39.12
CA LYS A 573 22.28 -26.23 -38.85
C LYS A 573 22.89 -27.26 -39.83
N GLU A 574 23.63 -28.24 -39.28
CA GLU A 574 24.06 -29.55 -39.86
C GLU A 574 25.21 -29.52 -40.90
N ALA A 575 26.11 -30.51 -41.04
CA ALA A 575 26.15 -31.93 -40.66
C ALA A 575 27.39 -32.28 -39.79
N ALA A 576 27.41 -33.51 -39.24
CA ALA A 576 28.43 -34.00 -38.32
C ALA A 576 29.88 -33.68 -38.74
N GLY A 577 30.59 -32.89 -37.93
CA GLY A 577 32.05 -32.86 -37.88
C GLY A 577 32.77 -31.60 -38.38
N GLN A 578 32.09 -30.53 -38.81
CA GLN A 578 32.71 -29.26 -39.17
C GLN A 578 31.93 -28.09 -38.55
N ASP A 579 32.20 -27.78 -37.28
CA ASP A 579 31.72 -26.57 -36.59
C ASP A 579 32.52 -25.35 -37.14
N GLU A 580 32.27 -24.93 -38.39
CA GLU A 580 32.86 -23.68 -38.90
C GLU A 580 32.05 -22.48 -38.39
N ASN A 581 32.68 -21.67 -37.54
CA ASN A 581 32.17 -20.35 -37.17
C ASN A 581 32.04 -19.49 -38.43
N PHE A 582 30.85 -19.01 -38.76
CA PHE A 582 30.67 -18.13 -39.94
C PHE A 582 30.50 -16.65 -39.58
N LYS A 583 30.24 -16.34 -38.29
CA LYS A 583 30.29 -14.98 -37.73
C LYS A 583 30.77 -15.03 -36.27
N LEU A 584 31.61 -14.07 -35.90
CA LEU A 584 32.23 -13.95 -34.58
C LEU A 584 32.18 -12.49 -34.10
N GLU A 585 31.58 -12.25 -32.95
CA GLU A 585 31.74 -10.99 -32.21
C GLU A 585 32.81 -11.19 -31.14
N THR A 586 33.78 -10.29 -31.02
CA THR A 586 34.92 -10.42 -30.09
C THR A 586 35.11 -9.15 -29.27
N LYS A 587 35.44 -9.32 -27.98
CA LYS A 587 35.80 -8.22 -27.08
C LYS A 587 37.02 -8.62 -26.26
N ASP A 588 38.05 -7.80 -26.30
CA ASP A 588 39.33 -8.05 -25.62
C ASP A 588 39.25 -7.70 -24.13
N ILE A 589 39.97 -8.49 -23.32
CA ILE A 589 40.13 -8.38 -21.87
C ILE A 589 41.56 -7.87 -21.64
N ASN A 590 41.70 -6.55 -21.51
CA ASN A 590 42.99 -5.87 -21.57
C ASN A 590 43.50 -5.34 -20.22
N ASP A 591 42.63 -5.18 -19.22
CA ASP A 591 43.06 -4.72 -17.90
C ASP A 591 43.51 -5.90 -17.02
N PHE A 592 44.75 -5.83 -16.55
CA PHE A 592 45.38 -6.91 -15.80
C PHE A 592 45.23 -6.70 -14.30
N ASN A 593 45.01 -7.80 -13.57
CA ASN A 593 44.96 -7.85 -12.11
C ASN A 593 43.79 -7.07 -11.46
N SER A 594 42.70 -6.84 -12.19
CA SER A 594 41.45 -6.29 -11.67
C SER A 594 40.23 -6.97 -12.30
N TRP A 595 39.12 -7.01 -11.56
CA TRP A 595 37.82 -7.41 -12.09
C TRP A 595 37.31 -6.33 -13.03
N GLN A 596 36.71 -6.75 -14.14
CA GLN A 596 36.19 -5.86 -15.19
C GLN A 596 34.93 -6.47 -15.79
N ALA A 597 33.93 -5.61 -15.97
CA ALA A 597 32.69 -5.92 -16.63
C ALA A 597 32.84 -5.85 -18.15
N PHE A 598 32.26 -6.81 -18.85
CA PHE A 598 32.22 -6.83 -20.31
C PHE A 598 30.82 -7.10 -20.81
N SER A 599 30.41 -6.33 -21.80
CA SER A 599 29.16 -6.55 -22.52
C SER A 599 29.33 -6.60 -24.04
N PHE A 600 28.52 -7.43 -24.68
CA PHE A 600 28.12 -7.28 -26.07
C PHE A 600 26.67 -6.81 -26.09
N ASN A 601 26.39 -5.73 -26.81
CA ASN A 601 25.04 -5.21 -26.98
C ASN A 601 24.70 -5.20 -28.47
N ASN A 602 23.42 -5.32 -28.80
CA ASN A 602 22.86 -5.25 -30.14
C ASN A 602 23.43 -6.30 -31.11
N VAL A 603 23.70 -7.51 -30.61
CA VAL A 603 24.25 -8.58 -31.44
C VAL A 603 23.11 -9.23 -32.23
N THR A 604 22.92 -8.82 -33.48
CA THR A 604 21.94 -9.45 -34.37
C THR A 604 22.37 -10.87 -34.73
N VAL A 605 21.51 -11.84 -34.45
CA VAL A 605 21.66 -13.24 -34.86
C VAL A 605 21.61 -13.32 -36.38
N PRO A 606 22.65 -13.86 -37.03
CA PRO A 606 22.70 -13.95 -38.49
C PRO A 606 21.57 -14.79 -39.09
N ALA A 607 21.18 -14.46 -40.33
CA ALA A 607 20.08 -15.10 -41.04
C ALA A 607 20.16 -16.64 -41.16
N THR A 608 21.37 -17.22 -41.05
CA THR A 608 21.64 -18.65 -41.20
C THR A 608 22.04 -19.35 -39.89
N ALA A 609 22.03 -18.64 -38.75
CA ALA A 609 22.43 -19.21 -37.47
C ALA A 609 21.33 -20.08 -36.86
N ALA A 610 21.70 -21.27 -36.36
CA ALA A 610 20.82 -22.16 -35.59
C ALA A 610 21.20 -22.22 -34.10
N TYR A 611 22.48 -21.99 -33.77
CA TYR A 611 22.96 -21.91 -32.39
C TYR A 611 24.11 -20.91 -32.24
N ALA A 612 24.27 -20.41 -31.02
CA ALA A 612 25.40 -19.60 -30.57
C ALA A 612 26.23 -20.34 -29.51
N ARG A 613 27.50 -19.95 -29.36
CA ARG A 613 28.39 -20.37 -28.27
C ARG A 613 29.22 -19.20 -27.77
N VAL A 614 29.47 -19.14 -26.47
CA VAL A 614 30.42 -18.21 -25.86
C VAL A 614 31.79 -18.89 -25.79
N LYS A 615 32.84 -18.18 -26.18
CA LYS A 615 34.24 -18.62 -26.10
C LYS A 615 35.06 -17.64 -25.27
N TYR A 616 35.85 -18.15 -24.35
CA TYR A 616 36.88 -17.39 -23.65
C TYR A 616 38.25 -17.85 -24.13
N VAL A 617 39.05 -16.92 -24.64
CA VAL A 617 40.33 -17.21 -25.28
C VAL A 617 41.44 -16.52 -24.50
N ILE A 618 42.49 -17.26 -24.14
CA ILE A 618 43.74 -16.73 -23.60
C ILE A 618 44.80 -16.86 -24.71
N ASN A 619 45.36 -15.73 -25.15
CA ASN A 619 46.50 -15.70 -26.05
C ASN A 619 47.79 -15.54 -25.22
N GLY A 620 48.70 -16.50 -25.31
CA GLY A 620 49.85 -16.61 -24.39
C GLY A 620 49.50 -17.35 -23.09
N THR A 621 50.23 -17.06 -22.01
CA THR A 621 50.05 -17.73 -20.71
C THR A 621 49.49 -16.79 -19.64
N GLY A 622 48.60 -17.31 -18.79
CA GLY A 622 47.94 -16.58 -17.71
C GLY A 622 46.74 -17.31 -17.12
N ASP A 623 46.19 -16.71 -16.07
CA ASP A 623 44.99 -17.15 -15.36
C ASP A 623 43.85 -16.16 -15.62
N LEU A 624 42.71 -16.65 -16.13
CA LEU A 624 41.49 -15.89 -16.37
C LEU A 624 40.38 -16.42 -15.46
N TYR A 625 39.80 -15.55 -14.66
CA TYR A 625 38.69 -15.84 -13.76
C TYR A 625 37.42 -15.23 -14.31
N ILE A 626 36.30 -15.95 -14.23
CA ILE A 626 35.03 -15.57 -14.84
C ILE A 626 33.91 -15.72 -13.82
N ALA A 627 33.06 -14.71 -13.69
CA ALA A 627 31.88 -14.71 -12.83
C ALA A 627 30.64 -14.16 -13.56
N VAL A 628 29.47 -14.70 -13.23
CA VAL A 628 28.16 -14.22 -13.69
C VAL A 628 28.05 -14.09 -15.22
N PRO A 629 28.34 -15.13 -16.04
CA PRO A 629 28.11 -15.05 -17.48
C PRO A 629 26.61 -15.11 -17.82
N LEU A 630 26.12 -14.11 -18.57
CA LEU A 630 24.73 -13.99 -18.99
C LEU A 630 24.66 -13.77 -20.50
N LEU A 631 23.90 -14.60 -21.22
CA LEU A 631 23.60 -14.39 -22.65
C LEU A 631 22.08 -14.31 -22.82
N VAL A 632 21.55 -13.13 -23.08
CA VAL A 632 20.11 -12.88 -23.13
C VAL A 632 19.65 -12.57 -24.55
N CYS A 633 18.41 -12.95 -24.83
CA CYS A 633 17.70 -12.61 -26.06
C CYS A 633 17.16 -11.17 -26.00
N ASN A 634 18.04 -10.18 -26.00
CA ASN A 634 17.69 -8.75 -25.96
C ASN A 634 18.68 -7.87 -26.74
N ASP A 635 18.36 -6.59 -26.88
CA ASP A 635 19.22 -5.55 -27.47
C ASP A 635 20.35 -5.08 -26.56
N HIS A 636 20.16 -5.14 -25.24
CA HIS A 636 21.15 -4.70 -24.27
C HIS A 636 21.28 -5.64 -23.07
N ALA A 637 22.52 -5.79 -22.59
CA ALA A 637 22.88 -6.39 -21.31
C ALA A 637 23.80 -5.39 -20.61
N LEU A 638 23.27 -4.62 -19.66
CA LEU A 638 23.97 -3.46 -19.10
C LEU A 638 24.41 -3.70 -17.64
N LEU A 639 25.72 -3.52 -17.43
CA LEU A 639 26.35 -2.96 -16.23
C LEU A 639 26.87 -1.57 -16.65
N PHE A 640 26.46 -0.49 -16.00
CA PHE A 640 27.04 0.84 -16.21
C PHE A 640 27.82 1.30 -14.98
N ASP A 641 29.03 1.82 -15.22
CA ASP A 641 29.80 2.63 -14.28
C ASP A 641 29.43 4.12 -14.49
N VAL A 642 29.20 4.83 -13.39
CA VAL A 642 28.65 6.21 -13.36
C VAL A 642 29.63 7.24 -13.97
N ASP A 643 30.92 6.90 -14.07
CA ASP A 643 31.96 7.78 -14.60
C ASP A 643 31.84 8.06 -16.11
N ASP A 644 31.12 7.24 -16.88
CA ASP A 644 30.89 7.49 -18.31
C ASP A 644 29.75 8.47 -18.59
N LEU A 645 28.78 8.62 -17.67
CA LEU A 645 27.74 9.67 -17.72
C LEU A 645 28.32 11.07 -17.48
N ALA A 646 29.38 11.17 -16.68
CA ALA A 646 30.06 12.44 -16.39
C ALA A 646 30.80 13.02 -17.61
N LYS A 647 31.19 12.19 -18.59
CA LYS A 647 31.84 12.65 -19.83
C LYS A 647 30.85 13.18 -20.87
N ALA A 648 29.59 12.78 -20.81
CA ALA A 648 28.55 13.13 -21.78
C ALA A 648 27.90 14.51 -21.53
N ASN A 649 28.06 15.06 -20.31
CA ASN A 649 27.62 16.40 -19.92
C ASN A 649 26.11 16.76 -20.16
N PRO A 650 25.13 15.85 -19.95
CA PRO A 650 23.71 16.18 -20.13
C PRO A 650 23.15 16.98 -18.94
N LYS A 651 22.22 17.92 -19.18
CA LYS A 651 21.55 18.71 -18.12
C LYS A 651 20.44 17.94 -17.38
N SER A 652 19.89 16.89 -18.00
CA SER A 652 18.89 16.00 -17.43
C SER A 652 18.92 14.66 -18.18
N VAL A 653 18.60 13.57 -17.48
CA VAL A 653 18.62 12.21 -18.03
C VAL A 653 17.29 11.53 -17.72
N ILE A 654 16.54 11.15 -18.75
CA ILE A 654 15.34 10.31 -18.61
C ILE A 654 15.76 8.86 -18.75
N ILE A 655 15.36 8.07 -17.76
CA ILE A 655 15.67 6.66 -17.66
C ILE A 655 14.37 5.87 -17.82
N ASP A 656 14.24 5.16 -18.95
CA ASP A 656 13.12 4.26 -19.19
C ASP A 656 13.42 2.89 -18.55
N ASN A 657 12.44 2.42 -17.78
CA ASN A 657 12.40 1.09 -17.15
C ASN A 657 13.57 0.75 -16.19
N PRO A 658 13.77 1.54 -15.12
CA PRO A 658 14.75 1.21 -14.09
C PRO A 658 14.35 0.01 -13.24
N TYR A 659 15.16 -1.04 -13.28
CA TYR A 659 15.15 -2.09 -12.25
C TYR A 659 16.49 -2.13 -11.52
N TYR A 660 16.49 -2.47 -10.23
CA TYR A 660 17.71 -2.53 -9.43
C TYR A 660 17.97 -3.94 -8.93
N SER A 661 19.24 -4.27 -8.67
CA SER A 661 19.62 -5.44 -7.89
C SER A 661 20.41 -5.01 -6.67
N THR A 662 20.10 -5.56 -5.50
CA THR A 662 20.87 -5.33 -4.28
C THR A 662 21.71 -6.55 -3.96
N SER A 663 23.02 -6.33 -3.76
CA SER A 663 23.94 -7.36 -3.27
C SER A 663 24.91 -6.73 -2.30
N ARG A 664 24.97 -7.29 -1.07
CA ARG A 664 25.96 -6.97 -0.02
C ARG A 664 26.19 -5.47 0.22
N GLY A 665 25.11 -4.70 0.35
CA GLY A 665 25.17 -3.27 0.73
C GLY A 665 25.40 -2.29 -0.42
N TYR A 666 25.37 -2.76 -1.68
CA TYR A 666 25.39 -1.92 -2.87
C TYR A 666 24.12 -2.14 -3.70
N THR A 667 23.60 -1.04 -4.27
CA THR A 667 22.41 -1.03 -5.14
C THR A 667 22.86 -0.75 -6.57
N TRP A 668 22.60 -1.71 -7.46
CA TRP A 668 22.92 -1.65 -8.88
C TRP A 668 21.66 -1.29 -9.65
N PHE A 669 21.74 -0.41 -10.63
CA PHE A 669 20.59 -0.03 -11.45
C PHE A 669 20.78 -0.45 -12.92
N HIS A 670 19.73 -0.98 -13.52
CA HIS A 670 19.65 -1.47 -14.89
C HIS A 670 18.49 -0.75 -15.60
N PHE A 671 18.66 -0.44 -16.89
CA PHE A 671 17.74 0.43 -17.63
C PHE A 671 17.61 -0.02 -19.09
N ASP A 672 16.43 0.13 -19.69
CA ASP A 672 16.18 -0.27 -21.09
C ASP A 672 16.68 0.80 -22.09
N LYS A 673 16.59 2.10 -21.74
CA LYS A 673 17.06 3.20 -22.60
C LYS A 673 17.41 4.45 -21.80
N ILE A 674 18.46 5.16 -22.23
CA ILE A 674 18.84 6.48 -21.72
C ILE A 674 18.57 7.50 -22.82
N THR A 675 17.73 8.50 -22.56
CA THR A 675 17.47 9.60 -23.49
C THR A 675 18.05 10.91 -22.93
N THR A 676 19.00 11.50 -23.66
CA THR A 676 19.61 12.79 -23.33
C THR A 676 19.18 13.85 -24.34
N ASP A 677 18.81 15.03 -23.85
CA ASP A 677 18.39 16.23 -24.58
C ASP A 677 17.05 16.15 -25.35
N LEU A 678 16.03 16.78 -24.76
CA LEU A 678 14.88 17.35 -25.46
C LEU A 678 14.65 18.78 -24.91
N TYR A 679 15.17 19.79 -25.61
CA TYR A 679 14.56 21.13 -25.66
C TYR A 679 13.16 20.95 -26.31
N SER A 680 12.08 21.70 -26.02
CA SER A 680 11.84 22.94 -25.29
C SER A 680 10.32 23.05 -25.14
N ASP A 681 9.80 23.19 -23.92
CA ASP A 681 8.55 23.93 -23.60
C ASP A 681 8.13 23.82 -22.12
N THR A 682 9.08 23.63 -21.20
CA THR A 682 8.85 23.85 -19.77
C THR A 682 9.78 24.96 -19.30
N GLN A 683 9.17 26.08 -18.87
CA GLN A 683 9.87 27.27 -18.44
C GLN A 683 10.86 26.92 -17.31
N SER A 684 12.07 27.43 -17.44
CA SER A 684 13.14 27.32 -16.46
C SER A 684 12.71 27.94 -15.13
N LEU A 685 12.48 27.11 -14.11
CA LEU A 685 12.43 27.57 -12.73
C LEU A 685 13.86 27.79 -12.23
N THR A 686 14.14 29.02 -11.80
CA THR A 686 15.40 29.35 -11.16
C THR A 686 15.41 28.84 -9.72
N TRP A 687 16.60 28.47 -9.23
CA TRP A 687 16.86 27.91 -7.89
C TRP A 687 16.30 28.71 -6.70
N ALA A 688 15.82 29.94 -6.94
CA ALA A 688 15.22 30.81 -5.93
C ALA A 688 13.80 30.38 -5.52
N ASP A 689 13.04 29.69 -6.38
CA ASP A 689 11.64 29.34 -6.10
C ASP A 689 11.50 28.11 -5.18
N TYR A 690 12.54 27.27 -5.11
CA TYR A 690 12.57 26.05 -4.26
C TYR A 690 12.69 26.36 -2.75
N MET A 691 13.13 27.56 -2.36
CA MET A 691 13.47 27.89 -0.96
C MET A 691 12.42 28.77 -0.24
N ASN A 692 11.37 29.24 -0.92
CA ASN A 692 10.39 30.14 -0.30
C ASN A 692 9.12 29.46 0.26
N GLY A 693 9.11 28.13 0.32
CA GLY A 693 7.90 27.35 0.57
C GLY A 693 7.66 26.76 1.95
N THR A 694 8.51 26.94 2.98
CA THR A 694 8.10 26.70 4.39
C THR A 694 9.09 27.29 5.38
N LYS A 695 8.63 28.29 6.16
CA LYS A 695 9.29 28.70 7.40
C LYS A 695 8.91 27.72 8.50
N GLY A 696 9.87 26.94 8.99
CA GLY A 696 9.71 26.06 10.15
C GLY A 696 11.07 25.55 10.62
N VAL A 697 11.70 26.33 11.50
CA VAL A 697 12.77 26.00 12.46
C VAL A 697 13.83 24.97 12.03
N ALA A 698 15.01 25.47 11.67
CA ALA A 698 16.24 24.68 11.73
C ALA A 698 16.57 24.40 13.21
N ASP A 699 16.59 23.13 13.60
CA ASP A 699 17.26 22.69 14.82
C ASP A 699 18.59 22.04 14.42
N ASP A 700 19.69 22.71 14.82
CA ASP A 700 21.08 22.40 14.53
C ASP A 700 21.59 21.23 15.41
N SER A 701 20.96 20.06 15.33
CA SER A 701 21.46 18.87 16.01
C SER A 701 21.20 17.57 15.25
N TYR A 702 21.97 17.32 14.20
CA TYR A 702 22.32 15.94 13.81
C TYR A 702 23.82 15.75 14.07
N VAL A 703 24.10 15.37 15.32
CA VAL A 703 25.38 14.81 15.75
C VAL A 703 25.46 13.38 15.21
N GLU A 704 26.56 13.08 14.53
CA GLU A 704 27.00 11.74 14.17
C GLU A 704 26.91 10.78 15.37
N ASN A 705 26.16 9.70 15.25
CA ASN A 705 26.38 8.51 16.06
C ASN A 705 27.08 7.46 15.20
N THR A 706 28.40 7.52 15.23
CA THR A 706 29.30 6.44 14.86
C THR A 706 29.12 5.25 15.82
N TRP A 707 28.76 4.10 15.30
CA TRP A 707 29.05 2.81 15.94
C TRP A 707 30.13 2.11 15.10
N SER A 708 31.32 1.95 15.69
CA SER A 708 32.37 1.04 15.23
C SER A 708 32.58 0.01 16.33
N PRO A 709 32.52 -1.30 16.04
CA PRO A 709 33.04 -2.31 16.96
C PRO A 709 34.56 -2.37 16.82
N ASP A 710 35.21 -2.18 17.96
CA ASP A 710 36.60 -2.51 18.30
C ASP A 710 37.73 -1.58 17.83
N GLY A 711 38.56 -1.19 18.79
CA GLY A 711 39.52 -0.09 18.69
C GLY A 711 40.97 -0.44 18.31
N ILE A 712 41.77 0.64 18.36
CA ILE A 712 43.23 0.79 18.24
C ILE A 712 43.74 1.04 16.80
N GLY A 713 44.02 2.32 16.50
CA GLY A 713 44.78 2.77 15.31
C GLY A 713 46.30 2.56 15.46
N PRO A 714 47.19 3.47 15.02
CA PRO A 714 47.16 4.40 13.88
C PRO A 714 48.43 4.24 13.00
N ALA A 715 48.31 4.22 11.66
CA ALA A 715 49.38 4.70 10.75
C ALA A 715 48.91 4.61 9.29
N TYR A 716 48.88 5.76 8.64
CA TYR A 716 48.85 5.87 7.19
C TYR A 716 50.16 5.34 6.58
N SER A 717 50.04 4.55 5.52
CA SER A 717 50.92 4.69 4.35
C SER A 717 50.27 4.04 3.11
N ASP A 718 49.64 4.92 2.32
CA ASP A 718 49.62 4.96 0.85
C ASP A 718 49.55 3.62 0.07
N HIS A 719 48.41 3.39 -0.59
CA HIS A 719 48.30 3.02 -2.02
C HIS A 719 46.84 2.64 -2.34
N SER A 720 46.00 3.62 -2.66
CA SER A 720 44.96 3.55 -3.71
C SER A 720 43.95 4.68 -3.51
N LYS A 721 43.86 5.57 -4.50
CA LYS A 721 42.69 6.44 -4.68
C LYS A 721 41.49 5.53 -4.96
N ARG A 722 40.62 5.32 -3.98
CA ARG A 722 39.24 4.87 -4.19
C ARG A 722 38.35 5.97 -3.64
N LEU A 723 37.63 6.64 -4.54
CA LEU A 723 36.52 7.52 -4.17
C LEU A 723 35.50 6.68 -3.40
N VAL A 724 35.30 7.01 -2.13
CA VAL A 724 34.19 6.51 -1.33
C VAL A 724 32.98 7.35 -1.75
N TYR A 725 32.08 6.78 -2.55
CA TYR A 725 30.79 7.39 -2.83
C TYR A 725 29.83 7.05 -1.69
N SER A 726 29.61 8.02 -0.82
CA SER A 726 28.51 8.03 0.16
C SER A 726 27.22 8.43 -0.57
N ILE A 727 26.41 7.45 -0.93
CA ILE A 727 25.01 7.67 -1.33
C ILE A 727 24.19 7.70 -0.03
N VAL A 728 24.27 8.81 0.71
CA VAL A 728 23.40 9.04 1.87
C VAL A 728 22.46 10.22 1.63
N THR A 729 22.63 10.96 0.53
CA THR A 729 21.61 11.87 0.00
C THR A 729 21.72 11.87 -1.52
N ASN A 730 20.62 11.68 -2.26
CA ASN A 730 20.60 11.62 -3.72
C ASN A 730 20.93 12.98 -4.37
N ARG A 731 22.20 13.38 -4.34
CA ARG A 731 22.79 14.47 -5.14
C ARG A 731 24.03 13.93 -5.84
N VAL A 732 23.96 13.71 -7.15
CA VAL A 732 25.20 13.60 -7.96
C VAL A 732 25.73 15.03 -8.13
N THR A 733 26.62 15.46 -7.23
CA THR A 733 27.38 16.69 -7.45
C THR A 733 28.61 16.33 -8.28
N VAL A 734 28.55 16.55 -9.59
CA VAL A 734 29.74 16.46 -10.43
C VAL A 734 30.62 17.67 -10.09
N THR A 735 31.64 17.46 -9.28
CA THR A 735 32.64 18.49 -8.96
C THR A 735 33.71 18.55 -10.03
N ASP A 736 33.34 19.03 -11.24
CA ASP A 736 34.34 19.74 -12.04
C ASP A 736 34.43 21.17 -11.52
N LYS A 737 35.66 21.68 -11.39
CA LYS A 737 36.06 22.94 -10.73
C LYS A 737 35.41 24.21 -11.29
N LYS A 738 34.44 24.13 -12.20
CA LYS A 738 33.89 25.30 -12.91
C LYS A 738 32.37 25.47 -12.93
N SER A 739 31.54 24.48 -12.61
CA SER A 739 30.09 24.67 -12.33
C SER A 739 29.46 23.35 -11.87
N PRO A 740 28.74 23.30 -10.73
CA PRO A 740 27.96 22.13 -10.36
C PRO A 740 26.71 22.05 -11.25
N TYR A 741 26.61 21.00 -12.07
CA TYR A 741 25.35 20.63 -12.72
C TYR A 741 24.56 19.72 -11.79
N LEU A 742 23.26 19.98 -11.65
CA LEU A 742 22.33 19.07 -10.99
C LEU A 742 21.72 18.16 -12.06
N ILE A 743 21.96 16.86 -11.97
CA ILE A 743 21.32 15.86 -12.83
C ILE A 743 20.17 15.25 -12.03
N ASN A 744 18.93 15.60 -12.39
CA ASN A 744 17.74 14.94 -11.85
C ASN A 744 17.50 13.63 -12.60
N LEU A 745 17.44 12.52 -11.87
CA LEU A 745 17.15 11.19 -12.41
C LEU A 745 15.68 10.87 -12.14
N LEU A 746 14.88 10.80 -13.21
CA LEU A 746 13.47 10.42 -13.19
C LEU A 746 13.36 8.94 -13.58
N GLY A 747 12.74 8.14 -12.71
CA GLY A 747 12.51 6.70 -12.94
C GLY A 747 11.03 6.39 -13.16
N TYR A 748 10.74 5.49 -14.10
CA TYR A 748 9.41 4.92 -14.34
C TYR A 748 9.27 3.60 -13.57
N ASP A 749 8.21 3.43 -12.79
CA ASP A 749 7.92 2.19 -12.06
C ASP A 749 6.98 1.31 -12.90
N ASP A 750 7.50 0.29 -13.58
CA ASP A 750 6.72 -0.61 -14.45
C ASP A 750 5.66 -1.41 -13.68
N VAL A 751 5.89 -1.66 -12.39
CA VAL A 751 4.99 -2.45 -11.53
C VAL A 751 3.77 -1.61 -11.12
N HIS A 752 3.96 -0.32 -10.87
CA HIS A 752 2.91 0.57 -10.33
C HIS A 752 2.47 1.69 -11.29
N GLY A 753 3.13 1.87 -12.43
CA GLY A 753 2.67 2.67 -13.56
C GLY A 753 2.82 4.20 -13.47
N TYR A 754 3.77 4.74 -12.70
CA TYR A 754 3.99 6.20 -12.58
C TYR A 754 5.49 6.59 -12.60
N TYR A 755 5.78 7.87 -12.80
CA TYR A 755 7.14 8.46 -12.77
C TYR A 755 7.41 9.17 -11.44
N GLY A 756 8.62 9.05 -10.89
CA GLY A 756 9.04 9.78 -9.66
C GLY A 756 10.54 10.06 -9.57
N LEU A 757 10.95 10.90 -8.62
CA LEU A 757 12.37 11.06 -8.28
C LEU A 757 12.88 9.76 -7.66
N LEU A 758 14.08 9.31 -8.08
CA LEU A 758 14.70 8.08 -7.55
C LEU A 758 14.84 8.10 -6.00
N LYS A 759 14.86 9.29 -5.39
CA LYS A 759 14.83 9.50 -3.94
C LYS A 759 13.56 8.93 -3.30
N ASP A 760 12.40 9.13 -3.90
CA ASP A 760 11.11 8.72 -3.34
C ASP A 760 10.90 7.20 -3.54
N GLN A 761 11.57 6.62 -4.54
CA GLN A 761 11.68 5.17 -4.72
C GLN A 761 12.65 4.52 -3.70
N TYR A 762 13.71 5.22 -3.29
CA TYR A 762 14.65 4.76 -2.25
C TYR A 762 14.09 4.94 -0.82
N GLU A 763 13.32 6.00 -0.56
CA GLU A 763 12.64 6.20 0.72
C GLU A 763 11.53 5.14 0.93
N ALA A 764 10.86 4.67 -0.13
CA ALA A 764 9.95 3.52 -0.07
C ALA A 764 10.67 2.19 0.30
N LEU A 765 11.95 2.04 -0.04
CA LEU A 765 12.80 0.89 0.34
C LEU A 765 13.29 0.97 1.78
N LEU A 766 13.63 2.18 2.24
CA LEU A 766 13.92 2.42 3.66
C LEU A 766 12.67 2.26 4.53
N ASP A 767 11.49 2.58 4.00
CA ASP A 767 10.22 2.27 4.67
C ASP A 767 9.95 0.76 4.69
N LYS A 768 10.28 -0.03 3.65
CA LYS A 768 10.28 -1.51 3.76
C LYS A 768 11.26 -2.04 4.83
N GLN A 769 12.40 -1.39 5.06
CA GLN A 769 13.30 -1.72 6.16
C GLN A 769 12.79 -1.24 7.54
N ARG A 770 12.11 -0.09 7.62
CA ARG A 770 11.43 0.39 8.85
C ARG A 770 10.15 -0.37 9.16
N GLN A 771 9.50 -0.96 8.15
CA GLN A 771 8.34 -1.85 8.26
C GLN A 771 8.68 -3.18 8.96
N GLY A 772 9.95 -3.54 9.10
CA GLY A 772 10.37 -4.59 10.05
C GLY A 772 9.91 -4.32 11.49
N THR A 773 9.67 -3.05 11.84
CA THR A 773 9.13 -2.61 13.13
C THR A 773 7.60 -2.41 13.13
N PHE A 774 6.95 -2.35 11.96
CA PHE A 774 5.50 -2.14 11.81
C PHE A 774 4.72 -3.38 11.32
N LYS A 775 5.39 -4.50 11.03
CA LYS A 775 4.78 -5.81 10.68
C LYS A 775 3.76 -6.36 11.69
N HIS A 776 3.55 -5.71 12.82
CA HIS A 776 2.49 -6.04 13.78
C HIS A 776 1.21 -5.19 13.68
N LEU A 777 1.07 -4.28 12.70
CA LEU A 777 -0.09 -3.37 12.62
C LEU A 777 -0.88 -3.35 11.30
N ASP A 778 -0.36 -3.86 10.17
CA ASP A 778 -1.00 -3.78 8.84
C ASP A 778 -1.40 -5.15 8.23
N GLY A 779 -2.13 -5.97 8.97
CA GLY A 779 -2.72 -7.20 8.44
C GLY A 779 -4.24 -7.08 8.30
N LEU A 780 -4.82 -7.60 7.21
CA LEU A 780 -6.22 -8.03 7.27
C LEU A 780 -6.33 -9.03 8.42
N THR A 781 -7.30 -8.84 9.31
CA THR A 781 -7.50 -9.79 10.41
C THR A 781 -7.98 -11.13 9.86
N ASP A 782 -7.73 -12.23 10.58
CA ASP A 782 -8.19 -13.57 10.17
C ASP A 782 -9.71 -13.59 9.91
N ASP A 783 -10.50 -12.85 10.71
CA ASP A 783 -11.96 -12.70 10.49
C ASP A 783 -12.29 -11.98 9.17
N MET A 784 -11.51 -10.95 8.81
CA MET A 784 -11.68 -10.28 7.51
C MET A 784 -11.35 -11.25 6.37
N VAL A 785 -10.24 -11.98 6.48
CA VAL A 785 -9.80 -12.96 5.49
C VAL A 785 -10.85 -14.06 5.30
N ASP A 786 -11.34 -14.68 6.37
CA ASP A 786 -12.36 -15.73 6.32
C ASP A 786 -13.66 -15.23 5.65
N LYS A 787 -14.08 -14.00 5.94
CA LYS A 787 -15.26 -13.39 5.33
C LYS A 787 -15.06 -13.05 3.86
N LEU A 788 -13.88 -12.54 3.49
CA LEU A 788 -13.50 -12.29 2.10
C LEU A 788 -13.51 -13.59 1.29
N ASP A 789 -12.87 -14.64 1.79
CA ASP A 789 -12.78 -15.93 1.11
C ASP A 789 -14.17 -16.56 0.94
N LYS A 790 -15.00 -16.54 2.00
CA LYS A 790 -16.39 -17.01 1.91
C LYS A 790 -17.21 -16.24 0.90
N LYS A 791 -17.06 -14.91 0.83
CA LYS A 791 -17.81 -14.08 -0.11
C LYS A 791 -17.31 -14.26 -1.55
N THR A 792 -16.01 -14.53 -1.71
CA THR A 792 -15.39 -14.93 -2.97
C THR A 792 -15.95 -16.28 -3.45
N ASP A 793 -16.12 -17.24 -2.54
CA ASP A 793 -16.72 -18.54 -2.87
C ASP A 793 -18.16 -18.44 -3.38
N GLU A 794 -18.94 -17.47 -2.88
CA GLU A 794 -20.30 -17.18 -3.37
C GLU A 794 -20.32 -16.67 -4.82
N LEU A 795 -19.21 -16.10 -5.31
CA LEU A 795 -19.08 -15.55 -6.65
C LEU A 795 -18.73 -16.60 -7.70
N TYR A 796 -17.95 -17.64 -7.38
CA TYR A 796 -17.53 -18.66 -8.36
C TYR A 796 -18.71 -19.25 -9.17
N PRO A 797 -19.84 -19.68 -8.57
CA PRO A 797 -20.97 -20.21 -9.33
C PRO A 797 -21.62 -19.16 -10.24
N LEU A 798 -21.53 -17.88 -9.87
CA LEU A 798 -22.09 -16.78 -10.65
C LEU A 798 -21.23 -16.44 -11.85
N ILE A 799 -19.91 -16.67 -11.80
CA ILE A 799 -18.96 -16.33 -12.87
C ILE A 799 -18.49 -17.52 -13.71
N ALA A 800 -18.92 -18.74 -13.39
CA ALA A 800 -18.50 -19.97 -14.07
C ALA A 800 -18.83 -20.05 -15.58
N ASP A 801 -19.69 -19.15 -16.10
CA ASP A 801 -20.02 -19.09 -17.52
C ASP A 801 -19.22 -17.98 -18.21
N ASN A 802 -18.49 -18.34 -19.27
CA ASN A 802 -17.69 -17.41 -20.08
C ASN A 802 -18.51 -16.33 -20.81
N ASP A 803 -19.85 -16.39 -20.80
CA ASP A 803 -20.73 -15.40 -21.45
C ASP A 803 -21.01 -14.17 -20.58
N LYS A 804 -20.53 -14.15 -19.33
CA LYS A 804 -20.68 -13.03 -18.40
C LYS A 804 -19.48 -12.09 -18.49
N PHE A 805 -19.67 -10.82 -18.13
CA PHE A 805 -18.56 -9.88 -17.94
C PHE A 805 -18.44 -9.55 -16.46
N VAL A 806 -17.28 -9.79 -15.89
CA VAL A 806 -16.99 -9.65 -14.46
C VAL A 806 -16.03 -8.50 -14.28
N PHE A 807 -16.34 -7.58 -13.36
CA PHE A 807 -15.45 -6.47 -13.07
C PHE A 807 -15.36 -6.22 -11.57
N GLY A 808 -14.19 -5.85 -11.07
CA GLY A 808 -14.09 -5.27 -9.74
C GLY A 808 -14.42 -3.77 -9.79
N LEU A 809 -15.01 -3.22 -8.73
CA LEU A 809 -15.46 -1.84 -8.65
C LEU A 809 -15.08 -1.22 -7.30
N MET A 810 -14.34 -0.12 -7.36
CA MET A 810 -13.91 0.67 -6.20
C MET A 810 -14.21 2.16 -6.45
N ALA A 811 -14.45 2.91 -5.39
CA ALA A 811 -14.75 4.35 -5.47
C ALA A 811 -14.21 5.05 -4.22
N ASP A 812 -13.74 6.29 -4.36
CA ASP A 812 -13.40 7.18 -3.25
C ASP A 812 -12.41 6.52 -2.27
N ASN A 813 -11.27 6.10 -2.80
CA ASN A 813 -10.24 5.40 -2.03
C ASN A 813 -9.40 6.34 -1.15
N HIS A 814 -9.41 7.66 -1.44
CA HIS A 814 -8.91 8.75 -0.59
C HIS A 814 -7.55 8.48 0.07
N GLN A 815 -6.61 7.87 -0.66
CA GLN A 815 -5.31 7.54 -0.09
C GLN A 815 -4.49 8.80 0.22
N THR A 816 -3.82 8.84 1.38
CA THR A 816 -3.00 9.97 1.82
C THR A 816 -1.51 9.65 1.82
N GLY A 817 -0.68 10.69 1.71
CA GLY A 817 0.78 10.60 1.87
C GLY A 817 1.26 10.47 3.32
N LEU A 818 2.58 10.39 3.53
CA LEU A 818 3.24 10.26 4.84
C LEU A 818 3.02 11.49 5.73
N GLU A 819 1.92 11.55 6.47
CA GLU A 819 1.90 12.34 7.71
C GLU A 819 2.51 11.50 8.83
N VAL A 820 3.63 11.98 9.38
CA VAL A 820 4.51 11.34 10.39
C VAL A 820 3.77 10.93 11.69
N ASN A 821 2.49 11.29 11.85
CA ASN A 821 1.63 10.95 12.99
C ASN A 821 0.29 10.27 12.62
N ASN A 822 0.01 10.02 11.33
CA ASN A 822 -1.30 9.54 10.82
C ASN A 822 -1.14 8.46 9.74
N TYR A 823 -0.19 7.54 9.91
CA TYR A 823 -0.10 6.37 9.03
C TYR A 823 -1.38 5.52 9.18
N ARG A 824 -2.14 5.36 8.09
CA ARG A 824 -3.43 4.67 8.06
C ARG A 824 -3.42 3.51 7.07
N PRO A 825 -3.90 2.30 7.42
CA PRO A 825 -3.79 1.13 6.54
C PRO A 825 -4.78 1.16 5.37
N ASN A 826 -4.35 0.77 4.17
CA ASN A 826 -5.20 0.63 2.99
C ASN A 826 -5.91 -0.73 2.97
N TYR A 827 -6.80 -0.97 3.92
CA TYR A 827 -7.52 -2.25 4.05
C TYR A 827 -8.30 -2.63 2.79
N THR A 828 -8.93 -1.64 2.14
CA THR A 828 -9.74 -1.86 0.94
C THR A 828 -8.88 -2.29 -0.24
N GLY A 829 -7.73 -1.66 -0.47
CA GLY A 829 -6.79 -2.08 -1.51
C GLY A 829 -6.26 -3.50 -1.29
N MET A 830 -5.86 -3.84 -0.06
CA MET A 830 -5.40 -5.18 0.31
C MET A 830 -6.49 -6.24 0.09
N ALA A 831 -7.70 -5.98 0.58
CA ALA A 831 -8.83 -6.90 0.47
C ALA A 831 -9.29 -7.07 -0.99
N TYR A 832 -9.32 -5.97 -1.75
CA TYR A 832 -9.65 -5.98 -3.17
C TYR A 832 -8.66 -6.84 -3.94
N GLU A 833 -7.36 -6.65 -3.76
CA GLU A 833 -6.34 -7.41 -4.48
C GLU A 833 -6.42 -8.91 -4.19
N ARG A 834 -6.66 -9.29 -2.93
CA ARG A 834 -6.88 -10.70 -2.56
C ARG A 834 -8.03 -11.33 -3.35
N VAL A 835 -9.17 -10.65 -3.41
CA VAL A 835 -10.36 -11.15 -4.13
C VAL A 835 -10.13 -11.11 -5.64
N ARG A 836 -9.49 -10.06 -6.16
CA ARG A 836 -9.15 -9.91 -7.58
C ARG A 836 -8.25 -11.03 -8.07
N GLN A 837 -7.22 -11.40 -7.31
CA GLN A 837 -6.33 -12.52 -7.64
C GLN A 837 -7.05 -13.86 -7.66
N ALA A 838 -8.05 -14.04 -6.78
CA ALA A 838 -8.84 -15.26 -6.72
C ALA A 838 -9.84 -15.37 -7.90
N LEU A 839 -10.46 -14.24 -8.29
CA LEU A 839 -11.54 -14.23 -9.28
C LEU A 839 -11.07 -13.94 -10.72
N ASP A 840 -9.94 -13.26 -10.89
CA ASP A 840 -9.39 -12.81 -12.19
C ASP A 840 -10.45 -12.10 -13.07
N PRO A 841 -10.98 -10.95 -12.63
CA PRO A 841 -12.07 -10.27 -13.36
C PRO A 841 -11.61 -9.75 -14.74
N ASP A 842 -12.56 -9.61 -15.68
CA ASP A 842 -12.30 -9.08 -17.02
C ASP A 842 -11.79 -7.61 -16.99
N ALA A 843 -12.16 -6.84 -15.95
CA ALA A 843 -11.75 -5.46 -15.77
C ALA A 843 -11.78 -5.01 -14.28
N ASN A 844 -11.05 -3.94 -13.96
CA ASN A 844 -11.08 -3.31 -12.64
C ASN A 844 -11.43 -1.83 -12.80
N PHE A 845 -12.48 -1.36 -12.14
CA PHE A 845 -13.00 0.00 -12.27
C PHE A 845 -12.77 0.79 -11.00
N ASN A 846 -12.27 2.01 -11.15
CA ASN A 846 -12.14 2.98 -10.09
C ASN A 846 -12.89 4.26 -10.48
N LEU A 847 -13.86 4.66 -9.65
CA LEU A 847 -14.78 5.76 -9.94
C LEU A 847 -14.26 7.14 -9.48
N GLY A 848 -12.96 7.30 -9.28
CA GLY A 848 -12.34 8.58 -8.89
C GLY A 848 -12.20 8.75 -7.38
N ASP A 849 -11.61 9.88 -6.99
CA ASP A 849 -11.13 10.17 -5.63
C ASP A 849 -10.20 9.07 -5.10
N SER A 850 -9.21 8.70 -5.92
CA SER A 850 -8.21 7.69 -5.58
C SER A 850 -7.26 8.19 -4.49
N VAL A 851 -6.96 9.49 -4.50
CA VAL A 851 -6.07 10.16 -3.53
C VAL A 851 -6.80 11.26 -2.76
N LEU A 852 -6.36 11.54 -1.53
CA LEU A 852 -6.84 12.63 -0.69
C LEU A 852 -5.71 13.68 -0.55
N SER A 853 -6.00 14.96 -0.81
CA SER A 853 -5.04 16.08 -0.98
C SER A 853 -4.13 16.47 0.18
N THR A 854 -4.09 15.69 1.24
CA THR A 854 -3.30 16.00 2.43
C THR A 854 -1.95 15.30 2.31
N GLY A 855 -0.90 16.06 1.97
CA GLY A 855 0.49 15.62 2.08
C GLY A 855 1.26 15.48 0.76
N ASP A 856 2.21 14.53 0.75
CA ASP A 856 3.07 14.21 -0.39
C ASP A 856 2.30 13.43 -1.46
N ASN A 857 1.89 14.12 -2.52
CA ASN A 857 0.90 13.64 -3.47
C ASN A 857 1.36 12.45 -4.33
N LEU A 858 2.67 12.30 -4.54
CA LEU A 858 3.22 11.11 -5.19
C LEU A 858 3.10 9.86 -4.32
N VAL A 859 3.22 10.01 -3.00
CA VAL A 859 3.06 8.91 -2.05
C VAL A 859 1.59 8.49 -1.96
N ALA A 860 0.66 9.46 -1.94
CA ALA A 860 -0.77 9.16 -2.02
C ALA A 860 -1.13 8.37 -3.28
N LEU A 861 -0.64 8.82 -4.45
CA LEU A 861 -0.82 8.14 -5.74
C LEU A 861 -0.24 6.71 -5.71
N ARG A 862 0.94 6.52 -5.13
CA ARG A 862 1.53 5.20 -4.92
C ARG A 862 0.64 4.28 -4.10
N ARG A 863 0.11 4.78 -2.98
CA ARG A 863 -0.73 4.00 -2.08
C ARG A 863 -2.08 3.64 -2.69
N ALA A 864 -2.61 4.48 -3.57
CA ALA A 864 -3.79 4.17 -4.37
C ALA A 864 -3.59 2.93 -5.26
N PHE A 865 -2.36 2.69 -5.72
CA PHE A 865 -2.00 1.61 -6.65
C PHE A 865 -0.99 0.61 -6.08
N GLU A 866 -0.81 0.58 -4.76
CA GLU A 866 0.21 -0.22 -4.07
C GLU A 866 -0.04 -1.73 -4.25
N TYR A 867 -1.30 -2.15 -4.25
CA TYR A 867 -1.67 -3.57 -4.30
C TYR A 867 -2.06 -4.05 -5.69
N THR A 868 -2.54 -3.16 -6.56
CA THR A 868 -3.02 -3.51 -7.91
C THR A 868 -2.37 -2.59 -8.94
N PRO A 869 -1.63 -3.12 -9.93
CA PRO A 869 -0.90 -2.33 -10.92
C PRO A 869 -1.81 -1.35 -11.68
N ALA A 870 -1.35 -0.11 -11.91
CA ALA A 870 -2.16 0.91 -12.57
C ALA A 870 -2.67 0.49 -13.96
N LYS A 871 -1.90 -0.33 -14.69
CA LYS A 871 -2.28 -0.86 -16.01
C LYS A 871 -3.52 -1.77 -16.02
N ASP A 872 -3.91 -2.29 -14.86
CA ASP A 872 -5.01 -3.26 -14.75
C ASP A 872 -6.37 -2.59 -14.46
N TRP A 873 -6.37 -1.27 -14.34
CA TRP A 873 -7.54 -0.48 -13.98
C TRP A 873 -8.06 0.37 -15.15
N VAL A 874 -9.34 0.71 -15.05
CA VAL A 874 -10.01 1.78 -15.77
C VAL A 874 -10.41 2.80 -14.71
N TYR A 875 -9.97 4.04 -14.87
CA TYR A 875 -10.09 5.11 -13.87
C TYR A 875 -10.91 6.28 -14.36
N CYS A 876 -11.76 6.78 -13.47
CA CYS A 876 -12.39 8.09 -13.57
C CYS A 876 -11.61 9.14 -12.78
N GLU A 877 -11.73 10.41 -13.19
CA GLU A 877 -11.26 11.58 -12.45
C GLU A 877 -12.25 12.01 -11.38
N GLY A 878 -11.81 12.15 -10.12
CA GLY A 878 -12.57 12.77 -9.04
C GLY A 878 -12.02 14.13 -8.59
N ASN A 879 -12.77 14.86 -7.77
CA ASN A 879 -12.34 16.19 -7.33
C ASN A 879 -11.02 16.16 -6.53
N HIS A 880 -10.80 15.13 -5.73
CA HIS A 880 -9.59 15.05 -4.91
C HIS A 880 -8.35 14.63 -5.71
N ASP A 881 -8.51 13.97 -6.86
CA ASP A 881 -7.40 13.56 -7.71
C ASP A 881 -6.68 14.75 -8.35
N ARG A 882 -7.37 15.89 -8.49
CA ARG A 882 -6.79 17.16 -8.96
C ARG A 882 -5.92 17.89 -7.97
N TRP A 883 -6.05 17.53 -6.70
CA TRP A 883 -5.37 18.24 -5.63
C TRP A 883 -3.91 17.79 -5.48
N VAL A 884 -3.46 16.87 -6.33
CA VAL A 884 -2.08 16.42 -6.45
C VAL A 884 -1.18 17.57 -6.90
N LYS A 885 -0.49 18.18 -5.94
CA LYS A 885 0.58 19.16 -6.17
C LYS A 885 1.92 18.42 -6.25
N ASP A 886 2.43 18.26 -7.46
CA ASP A 886 3.79 17.77 -7.70
C ASP A 886 4.68 18.92 -8.21
N PRO A 887 5.97 19.00 -7.86
CA PRO A 887 6.87 20.05 -8.36
C PRO A 887 7.15 19.96 -9.87
N ILE A 888 6.78 18.85 -10.52
CA ILE A 888 7.11 18.47 -11.90
C ILE A 888 5.84 18.26 -12.74
N LEU A 889 4.75 17.73 -12.16
CA LEU A 889 3.47 17.50 -12.84
C LEU A 889 2.43 18.60 -12.50
N PRO A 890 1.91 19.35 -13.48
CA PRO A 890 0.75 20.23 -13.28
C PRO A 890 -0.47 19.46 -12.76
N PRO A 891 -1.43 20.12 -12.09
CA PRO A 891 -2.67 19.49 -11.60
C PRO A 891 -3.42 18.66 -12.66
N THR A 892 -3.35 19.07 -13.94
CA THR A 892 -3.96 18.38 -15.09
C THR A 892 -3.20 17.17 -15.62
N GLN A 893 -2.04 16.80 -15.06
CA GLN A 893 -1.22 15.70 -15.55
C GLN A 893 -1.25 14.42 -14.71
N PHE A 894 -2.05 14.35 -13.64
CA PHE A 894 -2.24 13.10 -12.87
C PHE A 894 -2.74 11.97 -13.78
N TYR A 895 -3.87 12.17 -14.47
CA TYR A 895 -4.41 11.18 -15.41
C TYR A 895 -3.53 11.00 -16.64
N ALA A 896 -2.86 12.06 -17.10
CA ALA A 896 -1.86 11.93 -18.14
C ALA A 896 -0.64 11.11 -17.72
N ALA A 897 -0.41 10.86 -16.43
CA ALA A 897 0.64 9.97 -15.89
C ALA A 897 0.09 8.55 -15.71
N VAL A 898 -1.07 8.39 -15.06
CA VAL A 898 -1.74 7.10 -14.86
C VAL A 898 -2.10 6.45 -16.20
N ASN A 899 -2.67 7.21 -17.13
CA ASN A 899 -3.12 6.67 -18.42
C ASN A 899 -1.99 6.42 -19.44
N ARG A 900 -0.73 6.81 -19.15
CA ARG A 900 0.40 6.50 -20.06
C ARG A 900 0.58 5.01 -20.24
N VAL A 901 0.32 4.24 -19.20
CA VAL A 901 0.47 2.78 -19.20
C VAL A 901 -0.46 2.12 -20.25
N HIS A 902 -1.58 2.76 -20.56
CA HIS A 902 -2.57 2.27 -21.52
C HIS A 902 -2.35 2.80 -22.94
N ARG A 903 -1.33 3.62 -23.20
CA ARG A 903 -1.09 4.22 -24.54
C ARG A 903 -0.87 3.18 -25.64
N ASN A 904 -0.33 2.01 -25.29
CA ASN A 904 -0.10 0.91 -26.23
C ASN A 904 -1.22 -0.14 -26.20
N ASP A 905 -2.21 0.00 -25.30
CA ASP A 905 -3.37 -0.87 -25.27
C ASP A 905 -4.38 -0.40 -26.32
N SER A 906 -4.54 -1.17 -27.39
CA SER A 906 -5.43 -0.85 -28.49
C SER A 906 -6.91 -0.78 -28.10
N ARG A 907 -7.29 -1.30 -26.93
CA ARG A 907 -8.66 -1.19 -26.39
C ARG A 907 -9.00 0.24 -25.97
N PHE A 908 -8.00 1.00 -25.50
CA PHE A 908 -8.20 2.35 -24.98
C PHE A 908 -8.24 3.38 -26.12
N ARG A 909 -9.26 4.24 -26.09
CA ARG A 909 -9.52 5.28 -27.09
C ARG A 909 -9.79 6.60 -26.39
N PHE A 910 -8.75 7.40 -26.29
CA PHE A 910 -8.76 8.70 -25.61
C PHE A 910 -9.39 9.81 -26.46
N GLY A 911 -10.12 10.72 -25.82
CA GLY A 911 -10.88 11.75 -26.52
C GLY A 911 -10.11 13.03 -26.89
N ASP A 912 -9.01 13.35 -26.21
CA ASP A 912 -8.18 14.55 -26.46
C ASP A 912 -6.75 14.23 -26.98
N GLY A 913 -6.50 13.00 -27.44
CA GLY A 913 -5.16 12.49 -27.76
C GLY A 913 -4.70 11.46 -26.72
N SER A 914 -3.45 10.98 -26.78
CA SER A 914 -3.01 9.78 -26.03
C SER A 914 -2.85 9.95 -24.50
N ASN A 915 -3.47 10.96 -23.87
CA ASN A 915 -3.29 11.33 -22.45
C ASN A 915 -4.56 11.81 -21.72
N GLY A 916 -5.75 11.74 -22.34
CA GLY A 916 -6.95 12.34 -21.78
C GLY A 916 -7.46 11.71 -20.50
N ALA A 917 -8.15 12.53 -19.70
CA ALA A 917 -8.90 12.10 -18.52
C ALA A 917 -10.25 11.44 -18.89
N TYR A 918 -10.70 11.59 -20.14
CA TYR A 918 -11.88 10.91 -20.69
C TYR A 918 -11.53 10.05 -21.91
N TYR A 919 -12.09 8.85 -21.95
CA TYR A 919 -11.76 7.81 -22.94
C TYR A 919 -12.80 6.69 -22.91
N TYR A 920 -12.75 5.77 -23.87
CA TYR A 920 -13.49 4.51 -23.77
C TYR A 920 -12.59 3.30 -23.95
N VAL A 921 -13.03 2.16 -23.42
CA VAL A 921 -12.38 0.86 -23.52
C VAL A 921 -13.37 -0.13 -24.13
N ASP A 922 -12.96 -0.78 -25.22
CA ASP A 922 -13.77 -1.80 -25.89
C ASP A 922 -13.38 -3.23 -25.47
N TYR A 923 -14.40 -4.02 -25.15
CA TYR A 923 -14.33 -5.45 -24.90
C TYR A 923 -15.07 -6.18 -26.02
N ASP A 924 -14.41 -6.30 -27.18
CA ASP A 924 -14.99 -6.79 -28.44
C ASP A 924 -15.69 -8.15 -28.30
N ASN A 925 -15.08 -9.07 -27.56
CA ASN A 925 -15.61 -10.41 -27.30
C ASN A 925 -16.94 -10.41 -26.54
N LYS A 926 -17.22 -9.35 -25.78
CA LYS A 926 -18.48 -9.17 -25.03
C LYS A 926 -19.42 -8.17 -25.69
N LYS A 927 -18.97 -7.48 -26.75
CA LYS A 927 -19.66 -6.31 -27.36
C LYS A 927 -20.04 -5.27 -26.30
N LEU A 928 -19.10 -4.98 -25.40
CA LEU A 928 -19.26 -4.03 -24.32
C LEU A 928 -18.26 -2.88 -24.51
N ARG A 929 -18.76 -1.65 -24.46
CA ARG A 929 -17.94 -0.44 -24.36
C ARG A 929 -18.08 0.16 -22.97
N VAL A 930 -16.95 0.42 -22.31
CA VAL A 930 -16.89 1.17 -21.06
C VAL A 930 -16.45 2.59 -21.39
N ILE A 931 -17.25 3.59 -21.08
CA ILE A 931 -16.96 5.00 -21.33
C ILE A 931 -16.64 5.69 -20.00
N VAL A 932 -15.49 6.33 -19.92
CA VAL A 932 -15.07 7.17 -18.80
C VAL A 932 -15.28 8.64 -19.17
N ILE A 933 -16.01 9.34 -18.32
CA ILE A 933 -16.29 10.78 -18.43
C ILE A 933 -15.49 11.51 -17.36
N ASP A 934 -14.78 12.57 -17.77
CA ASP A 934 -14.19 13.53 -16.85
C ASP A 934 -15.21 14.65 -16.64
N ASP A 935 -15.88 14.65 -15.50
CA ASP A 935 -16.84 15.66 -15.08
C ASP A 935 -16.19 16.85 -14.38
N TYR A 936 -14.86 16.89 -14.31
CA TYR A 936 -14.09 18.05 -13.92
C TYR A 936 -13.42 18.74 -15.11
N ASP A 937 -13.67 18.34 -16.35
CA ASP A 937 -13.03 18.81 -17.58
C ASP A 937 -13.01 20.36 -17.79
N VAL A 938 -12.13 21.11 -17.10
CA VAL A 938 -12.06 22.59 -17.09
C VAL A 938 -11.00 23.16 -18.04
N GLY A 939 -10.10 22.31 -18.54
CA GLY A 939 -8.99 22.69 -19.40
C GLY A 939 -7.86 23.46 -18.69
N SER A 940 -6.67 23.46 -19.31
CA SER A 940 -5.43 23.98 -18.72
C SER A 940 -5.46 25.48 -18.36
N THR A 941 -6.40 26.24 -18.90
CA THR A 941 -6.54 27.69 -18.66
C THR A 941 -7.15 28.01 -17.29
N HIS A 942 -7.88 27.06 -16.69
CA HIS A 942 -8.55 27.24 -15.39
C HIS A 942 -7.91 26.42 -14.27
N ASP A 943 -6.77 25.76 -14.52
CA ASP A 943 -6.03 24.90 -13.56
C ASP A 943 -5.66 25.61 -12.25
N ALA A 944 -5.44 26.93 -12.29
CA ALA A 944 -5.07 27.72 -11.11
C ALA A 944 -6.27 28.23 -10.30
N GLU A 945 -7.47 28.25 -10.89
CA GLU A 945 -8.66 28.87 -10.29
C GLU A 945 -9.54 27.89 -9.52
N TYR A 946 -9.46 26.56 -9.74
CA TYR A 946 -10.45 25.69 -9.12
C TYR A 946 -10.07 24.25 -8.78
N ASN A 947 -10.48 23.89 -7.57
CA ASN A 947 -10.37 22.58 -6.92
C ASN A 947 -11.76 21.92 -6.66
N ASP A 948 -12.87 22.65 -6.81
CA ASP A 948 -14.23 22.22 -6.36
C ASP A 948 -15.34 22.36 -7.43
N LYS A 949 -15.01 22.77 -8.67
CA LYS A 949 -16.01 23.05 -9.72
C LYS A 949 -15.99 21.96 -10.77
N ALA A 950 -17.14 21.32 -10.95
CA ALA A 950 -17.35 20.26 -11.93
C ALA A 950 -18.18 20.76 -13.12
N GLY A 951 -17.80 20.33 -14.31
CA GLY A 951 -18.44 20.61 -15.58
C GLY A 951 -17.71 19.91 -16.72
N ILE A 952 -18.42 19.66 -17.81
CA ILE A 952 -17.90 18.98 -19.00
C ILE A 952 -17.79 19.98 -20.15
N ARG A 953 -16.64 20.08 -20.85
CA ARG A 953 -16.52 21.03 -21.97
C ARG A 953 -17.27 20.56 -23.22
N GLN A 954 -17.58 21.51 -24.11
CA GLN A 954 -18.14 21.25 -25.44
C GLN A 954 -17.37 20.14 -26.19
N ALA A 955 -16.04 20.16 -26.13
CA ALA A 955 -15.20 19.18 -26.81
C ALA A 955 -15.49 17.73 -26.37
N GLN A 956 -15.67 17.50 -25.07
CA GLN A 956 -16.01 16.18 -24.56
C GLN A 956 -17.46 15.79 -24.89
N PHE A 957 -18.42 16.74 -24.86
CA PHE A 957 -19.79 16.49 -25.36
C PHE A 957 -19.82 16.09 -26.83
N ASP A 958 -19.06 16.80 -27.67
CA ASP A 958 -18.91 16.48 -29.09
C ASP A 958 -18.29 15.09 -29.29
N TRP A 959 -17.25 14.78 -28.52
CA TRP A 959 -16.61 13.47 -28.57
C TRP A 959 -17.55 12.35 -28.11
N LEU A 960 -18.31 12.55 -27.03
CA LEU A 960 -19.29 11.58 -26.54
C LEU A 960 -20.33 11.28 -27.62
N ALA A 961 -20.94 12.31 -28.21
CA ALA A 961 -22.02 12.16 -29.19
C ALA A 961 -21.55 11.65 -30.56
N ASN A 962 -20.38 12.09 -31.02
CA ASN A 962 -19.90 11.80 -32.36
C ASN A 962 -18.88 10.65 -32.43
N THR A 963 -18.37 10.18 -31.27
CA THR A 963 -17.36 9.11 -31.21
C THR A 963 -17.70 8.04 -30.18
N ALA A 964 -17.76 8.36 -28.89
CA ALA A 964 -17.83 7.34 -27.83
C ALA A 964 -19.15 6.55 -27.86
N LEU A 965 -20.27 7.25 -28.03
CA LEU A 965 -21.62 6.66 -28.13
C LEU A 965 -21.97 6.20 -29.57
N GLN A 966 -21.06 6.32 -30.54
CA GLN A 966 -21.26 5.76 -31.88
C GLN A 966 -20.85 4.28 -31.88
N VAL A 967 -21.62 3.44 -31.18
CA VAL A 967 -21.43 1.99 -31.11
C VAL A 967 -22.19 1.25 -32.21
N ASP A 968 -21.72 0.06 -32.57
CA ASP A 968 -22.39 -0.80 -33.54
C ASP A 968 -23.65 -1.45 -32.94
N GLU A 969 -24.58 -1.90 -33.79
CA GLU A 969 -25.80 -2.57 -33.35
C GLU A 969 -25.50 -3.82 -32.51
N GLY A 970 -26.20 -3.94 -31.37
CA GLY A 970 -26.04 -5.04 -30.42
C GLY A 970 -24.88 -4.88 -29.43
N TRP A 971 -24.20 -3.73 -29.42
CA TRP A 971 -23.28 -3.36 -28.35
C TRP A 971 -24.00 -2.75 -27.14
N TYR A 972 -23.45 -3.02 -25.97
CA TYR A 972 -23.88 -2.41 -24.71
C TYR A 972 -22.84 -1.38 -24.24
N VAL A 973 -23.31 -0.39 -23.51
CA VAL A 973 -22.48 0.68 -22.94
C VAL A 973 -22.56 0.64 -21.42
N LEU A 974 -21.42 0.74 -20.75
CA LEU A 974 -21.31 1.04 -19.33
C LEU A 974 -20.61 2.40 -19.20
N VAL A 975 -21.13 3.29 -18.36
CA VAL A 975 -20.55 4.63 -18.18
C VAL A 975 -19.96 4.73 -16.78
N MET A 976 -18.78 5.33 -16.68
CA MET A 976 -18.11 5.70 -15.44
C MET A 976 -17.97 7.22 -15.41
N VAL A 977 -18.38 7.84 -14.31
CA VAL A 977 -18.30 9.28 -14.04
C VAL A 977 -18.22 9.48 -12.54
N HIS A 978 -17.46 10.43 -12.02
CA HIS A 978 -17.24 10.52 -10.58
C HIS A 978 -18.49 11.03 -9.84
N GLN A 979 -19.04 12.17 -10.26
CA GLN A 979 -20.29 12.70 -9.75
C GLN A 979 -21.46 12.18 -10.58
N SER A 980 -22.49 11.64 -9.90
CA SER A 980 -23.67 11.17 -10.62
C SER A 980 -24.36 12.32 -11.35
N PRO A 981 -24.64 12.20 -12.67
CA PRO A 981 -25.32 13.26 -13.40
C PRO A 981 -26.82 13.30 -13.13
N TYR A 982 -27.38 12.38 -12.32
CA TYR A 982 -28.83 12.31 -12.09
C TYR A 982 -29.26 13.12 -10.84
N PRO A 983 -30.27 14.01 -10.94
CA PRO A 983 -30.63 14.96 -9.88
C PRO A 983 -31.16 14.35 -8.58
N ASP A 984 -31.75 13.15 -8.60
CA ASP A 984 -32.36 12.57 -7.40
C ASP A 984 -31.41 11.64 -6.62
N MET A 985 -30.10 11.80 -6.81
CA MET A 985 -29.09 11.10 -6.01
C MET A 985 -28.88 11.80 -4.65
N PRO A 986 -28.52 11.05 -3.58
CA PRO A 986 -28.25 11.64 -2.26
C PRO A 986 -27.07 12.64 -2.30
N GLU A 987 -27.05 13.71 -1.50
CA GLU A 987 -25.91 14.68 -1.45
C GLU A 987 -25.50 15.26 -2.80
N ASN A 988 -26.50 15.80 -3.51
CA ASN A 988 -26.44 16.13 -4.92
C ASN A 988 -25.51 17.32 -5.28
N ASN A 989 -24.20 17.11 -5.25
CA ASN A 989 -23.18 18.03 -5.74
C ASN A 989 -22.84 17.63 -7.19
N ARG A 990 -23.51 18.25 -8.17
CA ARG A 990 -23.48 17.85 -9.58
C ARG A 990 -22.59 18.76 -10.41
N ALA A 991 -22.00 18.21 -11.47
CA ALA A 991 -21.43 19.00 -12.55
C ALA A 991 -22.49 19.94 -13.16
N VAL A 992 -22.08 21.16 -13.54
CA VAL A 992 -22.99 22.24 -13.95
C VAL A 992 -23.94 21.84 -15.10
N ASN A 993 -23.48 20.99 -16.01
CA ASN A 993 -24.21 20.55 -17.20
C ASN A 993 -24.62 19.06 -17.15
N SER A 994 -24.82 18.54 -15.94
CA SER A 994 -25.31 17.17 -15.71
C SER A 994 -26.67 16.89 -16.37
N ASP A 995 -27.60 17.85 -16.39
CA ASP A 995 -28.90 17.69 -17.05
C ASP A 995 -28.76 17.45 -18.56
N GLN A 996 -27.79 18.12 -19.20
CA GLN A 996 -27.48 17.94 -20.61
C GLN A 996 -26.83 16.58 -20.88
N LEU A 997 -26.04 16.06 -19.95
CA LEU A 997 -25.50 14.70 -20.06
C LEU A 997 -26.62 13.64 -19.99
N VAL A 998 -27.59 13.80 -19.09
CA VAL A 998 -28.79 12.94 -19.03
C VAL A 998 -29.61 13.05 -20.32
N GLN A 999 -29.76 14.25 -20.90
CA GLN A 999 -30.41 14.43 -22.21
C GLN A 999 -29.67 13.69 -23.33
N LEU A 1000 -28.33 13.71 -23.33
CA LEU A 1000 -27.51 12.98 -24.29
C LEU A 1000 -27.72 11.47 -24.20
N PHE A 1001 -27.71 10.91 -22.98
CA PHE A 1001 -27.98 9.49 -22.75
C PHE A 1001 -29.38 9.09 -23.19
N ASN A 1002 -30.39 9.92 -22.91
CA ASN A 1002 -31.76 9.70 -23.38
C ASN A 1002 -31.87 9.72 -24.92
N ALA A 1003 -31.18 10.65 -25.58
CA ALA A 1003 -31.14 10.70 -27.04
C ALA A 1003 -30.47 9.46 -27.65
N PHE A 1004 -29.45 8.90 -26.98
CA PHE A 1004 -28.77 7.68 -27.40
C PHE A 1004 -29.64 6.42 -27.25
N GLU A 1005 -30.30 6.23 -26.11
CA GLU A 1005 -31.23 5.10 -25.89
C GLU A 1005 -32.42 5.12 -26.84
N THR A 1006 -32.94 6.31 -27.15
CA THR A 1006 -34.13 6.46 -27.99
C THR A 1006 -33.82 6.55 -29.48
N GLY A 1007 -32.58 6.88 -29.84
CA GLY A 1007 -32.17 7.22 -31.21
C GLY A 1007 -32.82 8.50 -31.76
N VAL A 1008 -33.39 9.35 -30.89
CA VAL A 1008 -34.04 10.60 -31.29
C VAL A 1008 -33.02 11.73 -31.34
N ASN A 1009 -32.87 12.34 -32.53
CA ASN A 1009 -32.04 13.53 -32.71
C ASN A 1009 -32.55 14.66 -31.81
N THR A 1010 -31.68 15.10 -30.91
CA THR A 1010 -32.01 16.07 -29.86
C THR A 1010 -30.98 17.19 -29.90
N THR A 1011 -31.46 18.44 -29.88
CA THR A 1011 -30.59 19.61 -29.71
C THR A 1011 -30.41 19.85 -28.21
N ILE A 1012 -29.16 19.77 -27.77
CA ILE A 1012 -28.75 19.91 -26.37
C ILE A 1012 -28.01 21.24 -26.26
N THR A 1013 -28.50 22.11 -25.37
CA THR A 1013 -27.88 23.40 -25.09
C THR A 1013 -27.72 23.63 -23.59
N ALA A 1014 -26.57 24.16 -23.20
CA ALA A 1014 -26.30 24.67 -21.86
C ALA A 1014 -25.62 26.03 -21.97
N LYS A 1015 -25.83 26.88 -20.97
CA LYS A 1015 -25.03 28.08 -20.75
C LYS A 1015 -24.25 27.90 -19.48
N ASP A 1016 -22.96 28.24 -19.53
CA ASP A 1016 -22.08 28.19 -18.39
C ASP A 1016 -22.60 29.15 -17.31
N ALA A 1017 -22.80 28.61 -16.11
CA ALA A 1017 -23.19 29.36 -14.93
C ALA A 1017 -22.04 29.48 -13.91
N VAL A 1018 -20.88 28.89 -14.21
CA VAL A 1018 -19.69 28.84 -13.36
C VAL A 1018 -18.66 29.85 -13.85
N PHE A 1019 -18.32 29.84 -15.14
CA PHE A 1019 -17.30 30.73 -15.71
C PHE A 1019 -17.92 31.78 -16.65
N GLU A 1020 -17.50 33.04 -16.50
CA GLU A 1020 -17.98 34.15 -17.33
C GLU A 1020 -17.55 34.04 -18.80
N ASP A 1021 -16.54 33.22 -19.09
CA ASP A 1021 -15.99 33.03 -20.44
C ASP A 1021 -16.73 31.96 -21.27
N GLY A 1022 -17.69 31.25 -20.66
CA GLY A 1022 -18.48 30.23 -21.33
C GLY A 1022 -17.78 28.87 -21.47
N THR A 1023 -16.80 28.55 -20.61
CA THR A 1023 -16.07 27.27 -20.61
C THR A 1023 -16.97 26.03 -20.74
N PHE A 1024 -18.11 26.01 -20.05
CA PHE A 1024 -19.09 24.91 -20.08
C PHE A 1024 -20.32 25.18 -20.95
N ASP A 1025 -20.27 26.17 -21.85
CA ASP A 1025 -21.32 26.36 -22.85
C ASP A 1025 -21.41 25.12 -23.74
N ILE A 1026 -22.64 24.59 -23.89
CA ILE A 1026 -22.91 23.45 -24.76
C ILE A 1026 -23.89 23.87 -25.86
N SER A 1027 -23.58 23.50 -27.10
CA SER A 1027 -24.46 23.56 -28.26
C SER A 1027 -24.16 22.39 -29.19
N LEU A 1028 -24.97 21.33 -29.09
CA LEU A 1028 -24.79 20.08 -29.82
C LEU A 1028 -26.15 19.63 -30.37
N THR A 1029 -26.17 19.04 -31.57
CA THR A 1029 -27.32 18.27 -32.06
C THR A 1029 -26.89 16.84 -32.28
N THR A 1030 -27.55 15.90 -31.60
CA THR A 1030 -27.22 14.48 -31.68
C THR A 1030 -27.70 13.86 -33.00
N ASN A 1031 -26.94 12.89 -33.49
CA ASN A 1031 -27.28 12.09 -34.67
C ASN A 1031 -26.66 10.69 -34.55
N PHE A 1032 -27.32 9.80 -33.80
CA PHE A 1032 -26.84 8.44 -33.59
C PHE A 1032 -27.21 7.54 -34.76
N LYS A 1033 -26.27 6.70 -35.22
CA LYS A 1033 -26.53 5.77 -36.33
C LYS A 1033 -27.69 4.81 -36.02
N HIS A 1034 -27.76 4.35 -34.77
CA HIS A 1034 -28.78 3.44 -34.23
C HIS A 1034 -29.05 3.81 -32.77
N PRO A 1035 -30.24 3.52 -32.23
CA PRO A 1035 -30.45 3.53 -30.77
C PRO A 1035 -29.50 2.53 -30.10
N GLY A 1036 -28.87 2.91 -29.00
CA GLY A 1036 -28.00 2.03 -28.22
C GLY A 1036 -28.58 1.67 -26.85
N LYS A 1037 -27.80 0.95 -26.04
CA LYS A 1037 -28.22 0.52 -24.70
C LYS A 1037 -27.14 0.74 -23.64
N ILE A 1038 -27.45 1.54 -22.63
CA ILE A 1038 -26.65 1.80 -21.43
C ILE A 1038 -27.11 0.84 -20.33
N ILE A 1039 -26.19 0.00 -19.86
CA ILE A 1039 -26.39 -0.93 -18.75
C ILE A 1039 -26.56 -0.15 -17.44
N ALA A 1040 -25.59 0.72 -17.17
CA ALA A 1040 -25.57 1.59 -16.02
C ALA A 1040 -24.61 2.78 -16.21
N VAL A 1041 -24.86 3.83 -15.44
CA VAL A 1041 -23.95 4.93 -15.16
C VAL A 1041 -23.47 4.74 -13.72
N LEU A 1042 -22.20 4.39 -13.55
CA LEU A 1042 -21.55 4.13 -12.27
C LEU A 1042 -20.86 5.39 -11.77
N SER A 1043 -21.06 5.75 -10.50
CA SER A 1043 -20.43 6.92 -9.88
C SER A 1043 -19.95 6.72 -8.45
N GLY A 1044 -19.05 7.60 -7.99
CA GLY A 1044 -18.56 7.71 -6.61
C GLY A 1044 -19.14 8.97 -5.96
N HIS A 1045 -18.26 9.76 -5.33
CA HIS A 1045 -18.46 11.12 -4.80
C HIS A 1045 -19.38 11.22 -3.58
N ASN A 1046 -20.55 10.58 -3.64
CA ASN A 1046 -21.60 10.75 -2.63
C ASN A 1046 -21.36 9.86 -1.40
N HIS A 1047 -20.32 9.02 -1.44
CA HIS A 1047 -19.85 8.14 -0.37
C HIS A 1047 -20.92 7.19 0.21
N VAL A 1048 -21.98 6.91 -0.56
CA VAL A 1048 -23.13 6.09 -0.16
C VAL A 1048 -23.51 5.12 -1.27
N ASP A 1049 -24.10 3.99 -0.91
CA ASP A 1049 -24.75 3.13 -1.89
C ASP A 1049 -26.15 3.65 -2.19
N ALA A 1050 -26.36 4.14 -3.41
CA ALA A 1050 -27.68 4.52 -3.89
C ALA A 1050 -27.82 4.22 -5.38
N ALA A 1051 -29.06 4.11 -5.83
CA ALA A 1051 -29.36 3.96 -7.24
C ALA A 1051 -30.70 4.60 -7.60
N GLN A 1052 -30.77 5.13 -8.80
CA GLN A 1052 -31.98 5.67 -9.41
C GLN A 1052 -32.14 5.13 -10.83
N VAL A 1053 -33.38 4.97 -11.28
CA VAL A 1053 -33.67 4.55 -12.66
C VAL A 1053 -34.42 5.67 -13.36
N HIS A 1054 -33.88 6.13 -14.48
CA HIS A 1054 -34.50 7.16 -15.30
C HIS A 1054 -34.49 6.74 -16.77
N ASN A 1055 -35.67 6.72 -17.39
CA ASN A 1055 -35.88 6.28 -18.77
C ASN A 1055 -35.21 4.92 -19.11
N GLY A 1056 -35.21 3.99 -18.14
CA GLY A 1056 -34.61 2.66 -18.33
C GLY A 1056 -33.08 2.59 -18.21
N VAL A 1057 -32.43 3.69 -17.81
CA VAL A 1057 -31.00 3.73 -17.48
C VAL A 1057 -30.83 3.70 -15.96
N ASN A 1058 -29.95 2.81 -15.47
CA ASN A 1058 -29.60 2.72 -14.06
C ASN A 1058 -28.46 3.70 -13.73
N TYR A 1059 -28.69 4.63 -12.81
CA TYR A 1059 -27.66 5.49 -12.23
C TYR A 1059 -27.32 4.95 -10.85
N ILE A 1060 -26.08 4.53 -10.62
CA ILE A 1060 -25.67 3.78 -9.44
C ILE A 1060 -24.44 4.47 -8.84
N THR A 1061 -24.53 4.89 -7.58
CA THR A 1061 -23.39 5.37 -6.80
C THR A 1061 -22.93 4.31 -5.80
N SER A 1062 -21.62 4.23 -5.58
CA SER A 1062 -21.00 3.29 -4.65
C SER A 1062 -20.45 4.00 -3.42
N SER A 1063 -20.53 3.34 -2.26
CA SER A 1063 -19.94 3.85 -1.04
C SER A 1063 -18.42 3.90 -1.08
N CYS A 1064 -17.86 4.84 -0.31
CA CYS A 1064 -16.45 5.16 -0.23
C CYS A 1064 -15.62 3.99 0.30
N GLY A 1065 -14.57 3.63 -0.45
CA GLY A 1065 -13.60 2.60 -0.09
C GLY A 1065 -12.76 2.95 1.13
N TYR A 1066 -12.63 4.24 1.46
CA TYR A 1066 -11.86 4.71 2.59
C TYR A 1066 -12.70 4.90 3.86
N ILE A 1067 -12.28 4.32 4.99
CA ILE A 1067 -13.06 4.27 6.24
C ILE A 1067 -13.41 5.65 6.83
N ASP A 1068 -12.56 6.66 6.62
CA ASP A 1068 -12.46 7.86 7.45
C ASP A 1068 -13.35 9.05 7.08
N VAL A 1069 -13.86 9.15 5.84
CA VAL A 1069 -14.66 10.33 5.47
C VAL A 1069 -15.97 10.42 6.28
N LEU A 1070 -16.42 9.30 6.85
CA LEU A 1070 -17.56 9.27 7.77
C LEU A 1070 -17.26 9.89 9.14
N LEU A 1071 -15.98 10.07 9.50
CA LEU A 1071 -15.55 10.79 10.71
C LEU A 1071 -15.38 12.30 10.43
N TYR A 1072 -15.06 12.72 9.21
CA TYR A 1072 -14.99 14.15 8.86
C TYR A 1072 -16.36 14.83 8.83
N HIS A 1073 -17.44 14.08 8.58
CA HIS A 1073 -18.80 14.61 8.67
C HIS A 1073 -19.38 14.62 10.09
N SER A 1074 -18.68 14.11 11.10
CA SER A 1074 -19.03 14.31 12.51
C SER A 1074 -18.40 15.60 13.05
N GLN A 1075 -18.61 16.73 12.38
CA GLN A 1075 -18.38 18.02 13.03
C GLN A 1075 -19.54 18.28 14.01
N ASN A 1076 -19.22 18.63 15.25
CA ASN A 1076 -20.16 19.12 16.26
C ASN A 1076 -21.23 18.13 16.76
N GLY A 1077 -20.82 16.93 17.21
CA GLY A 1077 -21.72 16.05 17.98
C GLY A 1077 -22.91 15.48 17.20
N GLN A 1078 -22.86 15.53 15.86
CA GLN A 1078 -23.79 14.84 14.97
C GLN A 1078 -23.30 13.40 14.75
N SER A 1079 -24.20 12.42 14.80
CA SER A 1079 -23.89 11.03 14.43
C SER A 1079 -23.32 10.97 13.02
N ALA A 1080 -22.29 10.14 12.79
CA ALA A 1080 -21.73 9.90 11.46
C ALA A 1080 -22.87 9.62 10.46
N LYS A 1081 -22.99 10.45 9.42
CA LYS A 1081 -24.15 10.52 8.52
C LYS A 1081 -24.47 9.19 7.81
N TYR A 1082 -23.47 8.32 7.65
CA TYR A 1082 -23.60 7.02 6.99
C TYR A 1082 -23.14 5.85 7.86
N GLY A 1083 -23.20 5.99 9.19
CA GLY A 1083 -22.82 4.94 10.14
C GLY A 1083 -21.32 4.93 10.45
N GLN A 1084 -20.95 4.57 11.69
CA GLN A 1084 -19.55 4.37 12.05
C GLN A 1084 -19.08 3.01 11.51
N ARG A 1085 -17.94 3.00 10.83
CA ARG A 1085 -17.23 1.79 10.42
C ARG A 1085 -16.02 1.62 11.33
N ASP A 1086 -15.87 0.45 11.93
CA ASP A 1086 -14.80 0.18 12.89
C ASP A 1086 -13.55 -0.32 12.16
N GLN A 1087 -12.40 0.28 12.45
CA GLN A 1087 -11.12 -0.19 11.94
C GLN A 1087 -10.87 -1.65 12.33
N HIS A 1088 -10.10 -2.39 11.51
CA HIS A 1088 -9.76 -3.81 11.71
C HIS A 1088 -10.96 -4.79 11.66
N THR A 1089 -12.14 -4.35 11.20
CA THR A 1089 -13.29 -5.23 11.01
C THR A 1089 -13.64 -5.35 9.53
N TYR A 1090 -14.43 -6.37 9.17
CA TYR A 1090 -14.91 -6.53 7.80
C TYR A 1090 -15.73 -5.32 7.30
N SER A 1091 -16.36 -4.52 8.18
CA SER A 1091 -17.07 -3.31 7.76
C SER A 1091 -16.13 -2.12 7.50
N ALA A 1092 -14.83 -2.22 7.77
CA ALA A 1092 -13.84 -1.18 7.46
C ALA A 1092 -13.63 -1.00 5.95
N ILE A 1093 -13.86 -2.06 5.17
CA ILE A 1093 -13.66 -2.10 3.72
C ILE A 1093 -15.00 -1.89 2.98
N SER A 1094 -14.94 -1.39 1.75
CA SER A 1094 -16.11 -1.24 0.89
C SER A 1094 -15.69 -1.27 -0.58
N PHE A 1095 -16.06 -2.33 -1.29
CA PHE A 1095 -15.90 -2.44 -2.74
C PHE A 1095 -16.88 -3.49 -3.30
N ASP A 1096 -17.13 -3.46 -4.60
CA ASP A 1096 -18.02 -4.41 -5.26
C ASP A 1096 -17.30 -5.27 -6.30
N PHE A 1097 -17.81 -6.47 -6.55
CA PHE A 1097 -17.57 -7.19 -7.81
C PHE A 1097 -18.88 -7.23 -8.61
N GLY A 1098 -18.84 -6.63 -9.80
CA GLY A 1098 -19.92 -6.58 -10.76
C GLY A 1098 -19.95 -7.80 -11.66
N VAL A 1099 -21.13 -8.37 -11.89
CA VAL A 1099 -21.37 -9.43 -12.86
C VAL A 1099 -22.48 -8.98 -13.81
N ILE A 1100 -22.12 -8.75 -15.06
CA ILE A 1100 -23.03 -8.45 -16.16
C ILE A 1100 -23.40 -9.76 -16.84
N ASN A 1101 -24.69 -10.08 -16.83
CA ASN A 1101 -25.26 -11.16 -17.61
C ASN A 1101 -26.08 -10.57 -18.76
N PHE A 1102 -25.51 -10.60 -19.97
CA PHE A 1102 -26.13 -10.03 -21.18
C PHE A 1102 -27.41 -10.75 -21.60
N LYS A 1103 -27.53 -12.05 -21.29
CA LYS A 1103 -28.71 -12.85 -21.65
C LYS A 1103 -29.88 -12.59 -20.71
N GLU A 1104 -29.60 -12.44 -19.41
CA GLU A 1104 -30.61 -12.11 -18.40
C GLU A 1104 -30.87 -10.60 -18.30
N GLN A 1105 -30.02 -9.79 -18.93
CA GLN A 1105 -30.00 -8.32 -18.82
C GLN A 1105 -29.95 -7.88 -17.35
N THR A 1106 -29.02 -8.47 -16.59
CA THR A 1106 -28.84 -8.18 -15.15
C THR A 1106 -27.42 -7.78 -14.80
N LEU A 1107 -27.30 -6.77 -13.95
CA LEU A 1107 -26.04 -6.29 -13.36
C LEU A 1107 -26.13 -6.59 -11.87
N ARG A 1108 -25.28 -7.49 -11.39
CA ARG A 1108 -25.20 -7.84 -9.96
C ARG A 1108 -23.93 -7.24 -9.40
N LEU A 1109 -24.06 -6.33 -8.44
CA LEU A 1109 -22.93 -5.82 -7.66
C LEU A 1109 -22.88 -6.61 -6.35
N LYS A 1110 -21.82 -7.39 -6.16
CA LYS A 1110 -21.58 -8.19 -4.96
C LYS A 1110 -20.69 -7.42 -4.00
N ARG A 1111 -21.23 -7.07 -2.83
CA ARG A 1111 -20.55 -6.21 -1.86
C ARG A 1111 -19.60 -7.00 -1.00
N PHE A 1112 -18.36 -6.52 -0.91
CA PHE A 1112 -17.39 -6.87 0.11
C PHE A 1112 -17.30 -5.75 1.14
N GLY A 1113 -17.47 -6.12 2.40
CA GLY A 1113 -17.48 -5.19 3.53
C GLY A 1113 -18.80 -4.45 3.77
N TYR A 1114 -18.72 -3.16 4.06
CA TYR A 1114 -19.85 -2.32 4.41
C TYR A 1114 -20.83 -2.16 3.25
N GLY A 1115 -22.14 -2.33 3.49
CA GLY A 1115 -23.18 -2.25 2.45
C GLY A 1115 -23.86 -3.59 2.21
N GLN A 1116 -24.54 -3.75 1.07
CA GLN A 1116 -25.29 -4.96 0.70
C GLN A 1116 -25.16 -5.27 -0.79
N ASP A 1117 -25.38 -6.53 -1.17
CA ASP A 1117 -25.47 -6.93 -2.58
C ASP A 1117 -26.62 -6.20 -3.30
N ARG A 1118 -26.38 -5.75 -4.53
CA ARG A 1118 -27.35 -4.99 -5.34
C ARG A 1118 -27.54 -5.67 -6.70
N THR A 1119 -28.75 -5.62 -7.26
CA THR A 1119 -29.06 -6.21 -8.56
C THR A 1119 -29.97 -5.29 -9.36
N PHE A 1120 -29.56 -5.02 -10.60
CA PHE A 1120 -30.23 -4.10 -11.51
C PHE A 1120 -30.60 -4.84 -12.81
N LYS A 1121 -31.69 -4.41 -13.44
CA LYS A 1121 -32.11 -4.84 -14.77
C LYS A 1121 -32.03 -3.64 -15.72
N TRP A 1122 -31.76 -3.87 -16.99
CA TRP A 1122 -31.74 -2.82 -18.01
C TRP A 1122 -32.55 -3.19 -19.24
#